data_AF-A0A832HNZ7-F1
#
_entry.id   AF-A0A832HNZ7-F1
#
_cell.length_a   1.000
_cell.length_b   1.000
_cell.length_c   1.000
_cell.angle_alpha   90.00
_cell.angle_beta   90.00
_cell.angle_gamma   90.00
#
_symmetry.space_group_name_H-M   'P 1'
#
loop_
_entity.id
_entity.type
_entity.pdbx_description
1 polymer ?
#
loop_
_entity_poly.entity_id
_entity_poly.type
_entity_poly.pdbx_seq_one_letter_code
_entity_poly.pdbx_strand_id
1 'polypeptide(L)'
;MRMAQGISTDCARVYPERVVEMQTSEVRLMKNQKKQYSIALFVVCATVLGLSYWRYAGGSTGGPPAKTVLYYQDSMHPWVKSDRPGKCTICAMDLTPIFEGQKGFGAAEEVVTMSKTSVTVANVQTEEAKKQTLTRTLRVAGTLEADSTRKTILAAPAAGRIDNVRVASAGVDVSAGQVLATLYSPELTFQTRRYIFRDRITEQSGQPMPMPGGLLGSTRQAQGSGETSRTRPLPATEKPNSDPFYNDLLATHSGTVTERRVFDGQYVSEGDLLFAIVDCSVLWFRFDVYEQQLPWLAPGQRLEVTIPSIPGKVFHATIAVIEPVLDQSTRTVKVRADVENPAVGDPGQRQRLLRIGMYADGRLTARAEDVLTVPRSAVLFPGSHAYVYVAKAPGAYEMRQVELGRQGDDHWEILSGVEQGEQVVTTGNVLVDSQARLVLGNVPEPKQPAMDSTRQIESHSHPAGVLSETQYKAVEGFLEVADGISAALAADNVAQLEQHTRVLGTAASALSEEFSDDHPWRALVESAVSSSKWPSIVDLDSARKVFLSFSTNVVELVQAIRSEDARFASLKVFFCPMAPKPGVWFQAKGPLRNPYYGAKMLYCGEEVAAPAARTRIQVPAKQSVASLPKQTSAHGATNAPAETGAPAAKGLSVKPNISSRSEPAPAGQGQPPTSSQLHAMEEFIGTADALGRGLASDDLGEYNKQTARMAPVLAALQKEFQGQQRLIALIRQLSALNQGSAPKTLDEARKRFHRVSASSVELAKQVRNQSGLSLKYKVFHCPMAPQPGLWLQVEGPLRNPYYGAAMLTCGEEVTQ
;
A
#
# COMPACT_ATOMS: atom_id res chain seq x y z
N MET A 1 23.14 -67.36 36.25
CA MET A 1 22.25 -66.64 37.20
C MET A 1 21.44 -65.67 36.37
N ARG A 2 20.22 -66.09 36.01
CA ARG A 2 18.94 -65.78 36.68
C ARG A 2 18.43 -64.42 36.22
N MET A 3 17.20 -64.24 35.76
CA MET A 3 16.04 -65.09 35.45
C MET A 3 15.07 -64.06 34.80
N ALA A 4 14.36 -64.36 33.70
CA ALA A 4 13.06 -65.08 33.69
C ALA A 4 12.01 -64.31 34.52
N GLN A 5 10.76 -64.08 34.15
CA GLN A 5 9.74 -64.65 33.26
C GLN A 5 8.59 -63.60 33.31
N GLY A 6 7.66 -63.44 32.37
CA GLY A 6 7.02 -64.41 31.51
C GLY A 6 5.53 -64.48 31.86
N ILE A 7 4.73 -64.80 30.82
CA ILE A 7 3.53 -65.66 30.92
C ILE A 7 2.26 -64.95 31.44
N SER A 8 1.05 -65.15 30.93
CA SER A 8 0.42 -65.60 29.67
C SER A 8 -1.07 -65.74 30.01
N THR A 9 -1.85 -66.27 29.05
CA THR A 9 -2.98 -67.19 29.25
C THR A 9 -4.29 -66.62 29.78
N ASP A 10 -5.46 -67.14 29.42
CA ASP A 10 -5.98 -67.89 28.28
C ASP A 10 -7.43 -68.23 28.68
N CYS A 11 -8.20 -68.74 27.72
CA CYS A 11 -9.30 -69.68 27.92
C CYS A 11 -10.63 -69.20 28.53
N ALA A 12 -11.67 -69.29 27.69
CA ALA A 12 -12.83 -70.17 27.94
C ALA A 12 -13.63 -70.35 26.62
N ARG A 13 -13.60 -71.54 25.99
CA ARG A 13 -14.60 -72.65 26.09
C ARG A 13 -15.85 -72.37 25.22
N VAL A 14 -16.41 -73.22 24.32
CA VAL A 14 -16.57 -74.68 24.20
C VAL A 14 -17.04 -75.01 22.75
N TYR A 15 -16.53 -76.10 22.14
CA TYR A 15 -17.16 -76.92 21.07
C TYR A 15 -17.83 -78.14 21.75
N PRO A 16 -18.84 -78.87 21.21
CA PRO A 16 -18.71 -79.55 19.90
C PRO A 16 -20.00 -79.94 19.12
N GLU A 17 -19.75 -80.58 17.98
CA GLU A 17 -20.55 -81.38 17.04
C GLU A 17 -21.79 -82.16 17.56
N ARG A 18 -22.81 -82.34 16.71
CA ARG A 18 -23.16 -83.67 16.14
C ARG A 18 -24.26 -83.68 15.07
N VAL A 19 -23.94 -84.45 14.05
CA VAL A 19 -24.71 -85.12 12.99
C VAL A 19 -26.02 -85.77 13.47
N VAL A 20 -27.11 -85.66 12.68
CA VAL A 20 -28.05 -86.78 12.43
C VAL A 20 -28.66 -86.65 11.02
N GLU A 21 -28.37 -87.66 10.21
CA GLU A 21 -28.98 -88.03 8.94
C GLU A 21 -30.22 -88.88 9.24
N MET A 22 -31.40 -88.64 8.63
CA MET A 22 -32.39 -89.70 8.42
C MET A 22 -33.47 -89.32 7.40
N GLN A 23 -33.58 -90.20 6.40
CA GLN A 23 -34.55 -90.22 5.31
C GLN A 23 -35.96 -90.60 5.76
N THR A 24 -36.90 -90.46 4.80
CA THR A 24 -38.18 -91.19 4.66
C THR A 24 -39.26 -90.81 5.68
N SER A 25 -40.54 -90.68 5.39
CA SER A 25 -41.37 -90.93 4.21
C SER A 25 -42.77 -90.45 4.60
N GLU A 26 -43.54 -90.00 3.62
CA GLU A 26 -45.01 -90.11 3.61
C GLU A 26 -45.85 -89.30 4.64
N VAL A 27 -46.55 -88.24 4.20
CA VAL A 27 -47.86 -88.26 3.50
C VAL A 27 -49.04 -88.11 4.48
N ARG A 28 -49.83 -87.06 4.22
CA ARG A 28 -51.23 -86.83 4.62
C ARG A 28 -51.53 -86.88 6.12
N LEU A 29 -51.62 -85.71 6.74
CA LEU A 29 -52.83 -85.23 7.45
C LEU A 29 -52.48 -84.03 8.36
N MET A 30 -52.22 -82.88 7.75
CA MET A 30 -52.71 -81.60 8.30
C MET A 30 -53.24 -80.76 7.14
N LYS A 31 -54.28 -81.34 6.54
CA LYS A 31 -54.99 -80.94 5.32
C LYS A 31 -56.02 -79.82 5.57
N ASN A 32 -55.99 -79.16 6.73
CA ASN A 32 -57.00 -78.15 7.09
C ASN A 32 -56.47 -76.79 7.58
N GLN A 33 -55.18 -76.64 7.90
CA GLN A 33 -54.57 -75.32 8.14
C GLN A 33 -53.87 -74.75 6.91
N LYS A 34 -53.35 -75.59 6.01
CA LYS A 34 -52.76 -75.14 4.75
C LYS A 34 -53.77 -74.51 3.78
N LYS A 35 -55.07 -74.81 3.92
CA LYS A 35 -56.12 -74.25 3.04
C LYS A 35 -56.44 -72.78 3.36
N GLN A 36 -56.34 -72.36 4.62
CA GLN A 36 -56.53 -70.96 5.00
C GLN A 36 -55.32 -70.10 4.64
N TYR A 37 -54.09 -70.62 4.82
CA TYR A 37 -52.88 -69.91 4.40
C TYR A 37 -52.64 -69.95 2.88
N SER A 38 -53.07 -70.98 2.16
CA SER A 38 -52.99 -70.98 0.69
C SER A 38 -54.02 -70.03 0.07
N ILE A 39 -55.24 -69.90 0.61
CA ILE A 39 -56.22 -68.92 0.12
C ILE A 39 -55.74 -67.50 0.45
N ALA A 40 -55.21 -67.25 1.65
CA ALA A 40 -54.64 -65.94 1.98
C ALA A 40 -53.42 -65.59 1.09
N LEU A 41 -52.53 -66.54 0.82
CA LEU A 41 -51.37 -66.32 -0.05
C LEU A 41 -51.78 -66.19 -1.52
N PHE A 42 -52.81 -66.91 -1.99
CA PHE A 42 -53.34 -66.74 -3.35
C PHE A 42 -54.13 -65.45 -3.51
N VAL A 43 -54.84 -64.97 -2.48
CA VAL A 43 -55.50 -63.65 -2.48
C VAL A 43 -54.48 -62.54 -2.41
N VAL A 44 -53.38 -62.69 -1.66
CA VAL A 44 -52.28 -61.70 -1.64
C VAL A 44 -51.50 -61.73 -2.96
N CYS A 45 -51.19 -62.91 -3.52
CA CYS A 45 -50.55 -62.99 -4.83
C CYS A 45 -51.49 -62.56 -5.97
N ALA A 46 -52.80 -62.81 -5.90
CA ALA A 46 -53.77 -62.34 -6.90
C ALA A 46 -54.13 -60.86 -6.72
N THR A 47 -54.02 -60.29 -5.52
CA THR A 47 -54.11 -58.83 -5.34
C THR A 47 -52.81 -58.15 -5.72
N VAL A 48 -51.64 -58.75 -5.51
CA VAL A 48 -50.35 -58.21 -5.99
C VAL A 48 -50.22 -58.36 -7.50
N LEU A 49 -50.59 -59.52 -8.07
CA LEU A 49 -50.67 -59.74 -9.53
C LEU A 49 -51.84 -58.99 -10.16
N GLY A 50 -52.94 -58.80 -9.44
CA GLY A 50 -54.09 -58.00 -9.87
C GLY A 50 -53.83 -56.50 -9.78
N LEU A 51 -53.07 -56.00 -8.79
CA LEU A 51 -52.61 -54.62 -8.71
C LEU A 51 -51.49 -54.33 -9.71
N SER A 52 -50.65 -55.32 -10.02
CA SER A 52 -49.67 -55.18 -11.09
C SER A 52 -50.32 -55.31 -12.47
N TYR A 53 -51.31 -56.18 -12.68
CA TYR A 53 -52.09 -56.28 -13.92
C TYR A 53 -53.08 -55.11 -14.08
N TRP A 54 -53.63 -54.53 -13.02
CA TRP A 54 -54.47 -53.32 -13.08
C TRP A 54 -53.61 -52.04 -13.21
N ARG A 55 -52.38 -52.02 -12.67
CA ARG A 55 -51.35 -51.02 -13.08
C ARG A 55 -50.91 -51.21 -14.53
N TYR A 56 -50.96 -52.43 -15.09
CA TYR A 56 -50.58 -52.71 -16.48
C TYR A 56 -51.74 -52.61 -17.50
N ALA A 57 -53.00 -52.76 -17.07
CA ALA A 57 -54.18 -52.87 -17.93
C ALA A 57 -55.26 -51.81 -17.65
N GLY A 58 -55.05 -50.92 -16.68
CA GLY A 58 -55.92 -49.79 -16.33
C GLY A 58 -55.37 -48.41 -16.69
N GLY A 59 -54.34 -48.34 -17.55
CA GLY A 59 -53.84 -47.10 -18.13
C GLY A 59 -54.22 -47.05 -19.60
N SER A 60 -55.29 -46.30 -19.90
CA SER A 60 -55.68 -45.89 -21.25
C SER A 60 -54.47 -45.61 -22.14
N THR A 61 -54.53 -46.09 -23.38
CA THR A 61 -53.70 -45.67 -24.50
C THR A 61 -53.86 -44.16 -24.76
N GLY A 62 -53.22 -43.37 -23.92
CA GLY A 62 -52.70 -42.06 -24.25
C GLY A 62 -51.21 -42.20 -24.02
N GLY A 63 -50.45 -42.46 -25.09
CA GLY A 63 -49.01 -42.25 -25.01
C GLY A 63 -48.75 -40.85 -24.43
N PRO A 64 -47.59 -40.60 -23.80
CA PRO A 64 -47.22 -39.21 -23.51
C PRO A 64 -47.49 -38.42 -24.78
N PRO A 65 -48.15 -37.23 -24.74
CA PRO A 65 -48.44 -36.48 -25.96
C PRO A 65 -47.16 -36.53 -26.76
N ALA A 66 -47.21 -37.19 -27.92
CA ALA A 66 -46.01 -37.48 -28.69
C ALA A 66 -45.43 -36.12 -28.94
N LYS A 67 -44.43 -35.72 -28.15
CA LYS A 67 -43.92 -34.36 -28.21
C LYS A 67 -43.46 -34.25 -29.64
N THR A 68 -44.12 -33.39 -30.39
CA THR A 68 -43.92 -33.34 -31.82
C THR A 68 -42.46 -32.97 -32.01
N VAL A 69 -41.70 -33.86 -32.63
CA VAL A 69 -40.28 -33.58 -32.94
C VAL A 69 -40.33 -32.46 -33.97
N LEU A 70 -39.88 -31.27 -33.57
CA LEU A 70 -39.95 -30.09 -34.41
C LEU A 70 -38.92 -30.19 -35.54
N TYR A 71 -37.71 -30.62 -35.20
CA TYR A 71 -36.60 -30.92 -36.11
C TYR A 71 -35.52 -31.72 -35.35
N TYR A 72 -34.66 -32.38 -36.11
CA TYR A 72 -33.42 -33.02 -35.66
C TYR A 72 -32.27 -32.05 -35.86
N GLN A 73 -31.40 -31.92 -34.86
CA GLN A 73 -30.28 -30.97 -34.88
C GLN A 73 -28.98 -31.68 -34.53
N ASP A 74 -27.90 -31.33 -35.22
CA ASP A 74 -26.56 -31.81 -34.86
C ASP A 74 -26.06 -31.05 -33.62
N SER A 75 -25.51 -31.78 -32.66
CA SER A 75 -24.89 -31.23 -31.46
C SER A 75 -23.61 -30.45 -31.75
N MET A 76 -22.89 -30.79 -32.85
CA MET A 76 -21.62 -30.14 -33.21
C MET A 76 -21.79 -29.00 -34.22
N HIS A 77 -22.81 -29.06 -35.08
CA HIS A 77 -23.14 -28.02 -36.04
C HIS A 77 -24.60 -27.58 -35.85
N PRO A 78 -24.90 -26.71 -34.84
CA PRO A 78 -26.27 -26.36 -34.48
C PRO A 78 -27.09 -25.72 -35.64
N TRP A 79 -26.45 -25.20 -36.68
CA TRP A 79 -27.14 -24.70 -37.88
C TRP A 79 -27.65 -25.82 -38.82
N VAL A 80 -27.14 -27.05 -38.67
CA VAL A 80 -27.60 -28.22 -39.43
C VAL A 80 -28.85 -28.78 -38.76
N LYS A 81 -30.00 -28.44 -39.34
CA LYS A 81 -31.32 -28.93 -38.94
C LYS A 81 -31.87 -29.86 -40.03
N SER A 82 -32.54 -30.92 -39.62
CA SER A 82 -33.19 -31.86 -40.54
C SER A 82 -34.56 -32.24 -40.01
N ASP A 83 -35.54 -32.38 -40.89
CA ASP A 83 -36.89 -32.80 -40.50
C ASP A 83 -36.99 -34.32 -40.29
N ARG A 84 -35.90 -35.06 -40.55
CA ARG A 84 -35.82 -36.51 -40.51
C ARG A 84 -34.59 -36.99 -39.73
N PRO A 85 -34.68 -38.14 -39.04
CA PRO A 85 -33.52 -38.74 -38.39
C PRO A 85 -32.46 -39.09 -39.44
N GLY A 86 -31.20 -38.78 -39.15
CA GLY A 86 -30.11 -38.95 -40.09
C GLY A 86 -28.77 -38.57 -39.49
N LYS A 87 -27.73 -38.62 -40.31
CA LYS A 87 -26.38 -38.20 -39.95
C LYS A 87 -26.10 -36.79 -40.45
N CYS A 88 -25.36 -36.01 -39.68
CA CYS A 88 -24.90 -34.69 -40.09
C CYS A 88 -23.99 -34.81 -41.33
N THR A 89 -24.19 -33.94 -42.31
CA THR A 89 -23.40 -33.89 -43.55
C THR A 89 -21.96 -33.39 -43.34
N ILE A 90 -21.65 -32.84 -42.16
CA ILE A 90 -20.33 -32.26 -41.84
C ILE A 90 -19.51 -33.20 -40.94
N CYS A 91 -20.02 -33.63 -39.78
CA CYS A 91 -19.30 -34.55 -38.87
C CYS A 91 -19.73 -36.02 -38.93
N ALA A 92 -20.76 -36.36 -39.72
CA ALA A 92 -21.31 -37.73 -39.79
C ALA A 92 -21.83 -38.33 -38.47
N MET A 93 -22.08 -37.52 -37.44
CA MET A 93 -22.73 -37.92 -36.19
C MET A 93 -24.27 -37.96 -36.34
N ASP A 94 -24.94 -38.76 -35.52
CA ASP A 94 -26.40 -38.90 -35.54
C ASP A 94 -27.09 -37.62 -35.01
N LEU A 95 -28.11 -37.14 -35.73
CA LEU A 95 -28.87 -35.95 -35.37
C LEU A 95 -29.80 -36.24 -34.18
N THR A 96 -29.83 -35.32 -33.20
CA THR A 96 -30.63 -35.49 -31.98
C THR A 96 -32.00 -34.82 -32.14
N PRO A 97 -33.13 -35.48 -31.79
CA PRO A 97 -34.47 -34.89 -31.92
C PRO A 97 -34.70 -33.77 -30.90
N ILE A 98 -35.19 -32.60 -31.37
CA ILE A 98 -35.64 -31.49 -30.52
C ILE A 98 -37.18 -31.46 -30.50
N PHE A 99 -37.73 -31.45 -29.29
CA PHE A 99 -39.17 -31.53 -29.03
C PHE A 99 -39.83 -30.15 -28.88
N GLU A 100 -41.12 -30.01 -29.18
CA GLU A 100 -41.89 -28.78 -28.91
C GLU A 100 -41.71 -28.28 -27.46
N GLY A 101 -41.28 -27.01 -27.32
CA GLY A 101 -40.96 -26.37 -26.05
C GLY A 101 -39.50 -26.50 -25.59
N GLN A 102 -38.67 -27.34 -26.23
CA GLN A 102 -37.23 -27.36 -26.01
C GLN A 102 -36.53 -26.34 -26.93
N LYS A 103 -35.80 -25.42 -26.32
CA LYS A 103 -34.85 -24.57 -27.04
C LYS A 103 -33.72 -25.46 -27.57
N GLY A 104 -33.54 -25.50 -28.90
CA GLY A 104 -32.47 -26.26 -29.54
C GLY A 104 -31.08 -25.79 -29.11
N PHE A 105 -30.03 -26.52 -29.50
CA PHE A 105 -28.61 -26.28 -29.12
C PHE A 105 -27.99 -24.98 -29.64
N GLY A 106 -28.82 -23.99 -30.03
CA GLY A 106 -28.40 -22.68 -30.51
C GLY A 106 -29.17 -21.50 -29.91
N ALA A 107 -29.82 -21.68 -28.75
CA ALA A 107 -30.58 -20.59 -28.10
C ALA A 107 -30.01 -20.15 -26.73
N ALA A 108 -28.80 -20.60 -26.40
CA ALA A 108 -27.98 -20.02 -25.34
C ALA A 108 -26.59 -19.78 -25.94
N GLU A 109 -26.31 -18.54 -26.34
CA GLU A 109 -25.06 -18.12 -26.98
C GLU A 109 -23.81 -18.28 -26.08
N GLU A 110 -23.94 -18.88 -24.87
CA GLU A 110 -22.89 -18.97 -23.84
C GLU A 110 -22.63 -20.40 -23.31
N VAL A 111 -23.21 -21.43 -23.93
CA VAL A 111 -23.04 -22.84 -23.50
C VAL A 111 -21.96 -23.55 -24.31
N VAL A 112 -20.94 -24.04 -23.61
CA VAL A 112 -19.79 -24.77 -24.15
C VAL A 112 -20.03 -26.26 -23.99
N THR A 113 -19.94 -27.00 -25.09
CA THR A 113 -20.08 -28.46 -25.08
C THR A 113 -18.74 -29.15 -25.27
N MET A 114 -18.52 -30.23 -24.51
CA MET A 114 -17.31 -31.06 -24.54
C MET A 114 -17.71 -32.55 -24.57
N SER A 115 -16.94 -33.36 -25.30
CA SER A 115 -17.16 -34.81 -25.32
C SER A 115 -16.88 -35.43 -23.94
N LYS A 116 -17.58 -36.53 -23.60
CA LYS A 116 -17.36 -37.26 -22.34
C LYS A 116 -15.90 -37.69 -22.13
N THR A 117 -15.23 -38.06 -23.23
CA THR A 117 -13.78 -38.35 -23.26
C THR A 117 -12.95 -37.12 -22.94
N SER A 118 -13.27 -35.95 -23.50
CA SER A 118 -12.56 -34.69 -23.23
C SER A 118 -12.71 -34.25 -21.78
N VAL A 119 -13.90 -34.39 -21.20
CA VAL A 119 -14.18 -34.08 -19.77
C VAL A 119 -13.37 -34.98 -18.84
N THR A 120 -13.26 -36.28 -19.17
CA THR A 120 -12.50 -37.26 -18.38
C THR A 120 -10.99 -37.01 -18.47
N VAL A 121 -10.47 -36.72 -19.67
CA VAL A 121 -9.06 -36.40 -19.89
C VAL A 121 -8.68 -35.07 -19.23
N ALA A 122 -9.57 -34.08 -19.27
CA ALA A 122 -9.39 -32.78 -18.63
C ALA A 122 -9.56 -32.83 -17.09
N ASN A 123 -9.92 -33.99 -16.52
CA ASN A 123 -10.18 -34.20 -15.10
C ASN A 123 -11.09 -33.10 -14.52
N VAL A 124 -12.19 -32.82 -15.23
CA VAL A 124 -13.11 -31.76 -14.81
C VAL A 124 -13.85 -32.20 -13.55
N GLN A 125 -13.74 -31.43 -12.48
CA GLN A 125 -14.46 -31.67 -11.23
C GLN A 125 -15.42 -30.51 -10.98
N THR A 126 -16.57 -30.82 -10.39
CA THR A 126 -17.57 -29.83 -9.99
C THR A 126 -17.83 -29.90 -8.50
N GLU A 127 -18.18 -28.77 -7.92
CA GLU A 127 -18.63 -28.67 -6.53
C GLU A 127 -19.91 -27.84 -6.47
N GLU A 128 -20.79 -28.17 -5.52
CA GLU A 128 -22.06 -27.50 -5.31
C GLU A 128 -21.88 -26.14 -4.63
N ALA A 129 -22.47 -25.09 -5.19
CA ALA A 129 -22.56 -23.79 -4.56
C ALA A 129 -23.52 -23.87 -3.36
N LYS A 130 -22.98 -23.76 -2.15
CA LYS A 130 -23.73 -23.90 -0.90
C LYS A 130 -23.54 -22.70 0.02
N LYS A 131 -24.56 -22.45 0.84
CA LYS A 131 -24.44 -21.50 1.93
C LYS A 131 -23.65 -22.12 3.07
N GLN A 132 -22.57 -21.48 3.47
CA GLN A 132 -21.72 -21.93 4.58
C GLN A 132 -21.03 -20.75 5.24
N THR A 133 -20.52 -20.98 6.45
CA THR A 133 -19.74 -19.98 7.18
C THR A 133 -18.39 -19.78 6.50
N LEU A 134 -18.20 -18.59 5.93
CA LEU A 134 -16.95 -18.19 5.32
C LEU A 134 -15.97 -17.76 6.41
N THR A 135 -14.86 -18.49 6.54
CA THR A 135 -13.80 -18.18 7.50
C THR A 135 -12.61 -17.58 6.78
N ARG A 136 -12.00 -16.56 7.39
CA ARG A 136 -10.74 -15.97 6.95
C ARG A 136 -9.77 -15.80 8.09
N THR A 137 -8.55 -16.32 7.90
CA THR A 137 -7.46 -16.16 8.85
C THR A 137 -6.47 -15.12 8.32
N LEU A 138 -6.51 -13.93 8.88
CA LEU A 138 -5.57 -12.86 8.59
C LEU A 138 -4.34 -13.00 9.49
N ARG A 139 -3.16 -13.00 8.86
CA ARG A 139 -1.88 -12.89 9.54
C ARG A 139 -1.31 -11.51 9.26
N VAL A 140 -1.06 -10.76 10.31
CA VAL A 140 -0.60 -9.38 10.23
C VAL A 140 0.68 -9.24 11.02
N ALA A 141 1.66 -8.55 10.48
CA ALA A 141 2.89 -8.22 11.18
C ALA A 141 2.82 -6.75 11.60
N GLY A 142 3.28 -6.46 12.81
CA GLY A 142 3.23 -5.11 13.35
C GLY A 142 4.24 -4.87 14.45
N THR A 143 4.13 -3.69 15.06
CA THR A 143 5.01 -3.24 16.12
C THR A 143 4.20 -2.80 17.34
N LEU A 144 4.72 -3.08 18.52
CA LEU A 144 4.18 -2.57 19.78
C LEU A 144 4.66 -1.14 20.02
N GLU A 145 3.74 -0.20 20.13
CA GLU A 145 3.98 1.21 20.39
C GLU A 145 3.45 1.63 21.76
N ALA A 146 4.00 2.73 22.26
CA ALA A 146 3.49 3.39 23.44
C ALA A 146 2.10 3.98 23.16
N ASP A 147 1.19 3.86 24.14
CA ASP A 147 -0.05 4.61 24.13
C ASP A 147 0.27 6.12 24.28
N SER A 148 0.07 6.89 23.21
CA SER A 148 0.36 8.32 23.23
C SER A 148 -0.61 9.11 24.11
N THR A 149 -1.81 8.58 24.39
CA THR A 149 -2.77 9.19 25.33
C THR A 149 -2.32 9.06 26.78
N ARG A 150 -1.46 8.08 27.06
CA ARG A 150 -0.83 7.85 28.37
C ARG A 150 0.62 8.34 28.45
N LYS A 151 1.07 9.15 27.49
CA LYS A 151 2.37 9.81 27.52
C LYS A 151 2.22 11.18 28.18
N THR A 152 2.91 11.39 29.30
CA THR A 152 3.04 12.73 29.90
C THR A 152 4.46 13.22 29.73
N ILE A 153 4.60 14.48 29.32
CA ILE A 153 5.90 15.16 29.27
C ILE A 153 5.96 16.12 30.44
N LEU A 154 6.98 15.96 31.28
CA LEU A 154 7.26 16.86 32.39
C LEU A 154 8.19 17.97 31.88
N ALA A 155 7.67 19.19 31.85
CA ALA A 155 8.44 20.39 31.50
C ALA A 155 8.91 21.13 32.76
N ALA A 156 9.93 21.98 32.61
CA ALA A 156 10.40 22.85 33.67
C ALA A 156 9.34 23.90 34.02
N PRO A 157 8.88 23.97 35.29
CA PRO A 157 7.86 24.93 35.71
C PRO A 157 8.38 26.37 35.84
N ALA A 158 9.70 26.56 35.90
CA ALA A 158 10.36 27.86 35.88
C ALA A 158 11.84 27.68 35.48
N ALA A 159 12.50 28.78 35.15
CA ALA A 159 13.94 28.77 34.91
C ALA A 159 14.72 28.45 36.19
N GLY A 160 15.78 27.64 36.06
CA GLY A 160 16.62 27.25 37.19
C GLY A 160 17.69 26.21 36.84
N ARG A 161 18.47 25.80 37.84
CA ARG A 161 19.50 24.77 37.69
C ARG A 161 19.02 23.43 38.25
N ILE A 162 19.13 22.37 37.47
CA ILE A 162 18.93 21.00 37.94
C ILE A 162 20.15 20.61 38.78
N ASP A 163 19.94 20.13 39.99
CA ASP A 163 21.05 19.81 40.91
C ASP A 163 21.22 18.30 41.07
N ASN A 164 20.16 17.60 41.51
CA ASN A 164 20.18 16.15 41.77
C ASN A 164 19.10 15.44 40.96
N VAL A 165 19.48 14.71 39.92
CA VAL A 165 18.61 13.83 39.15
C VAL A 165 18.62 12.44 39.79
N ARG A 166 17.49 12.03 40.37
CA ARG A 166 17.35 10.72 41.05
C ARG A 166 17.08 9.57 40.08
N VAL A 167 16.68 9.86 38.84
CA VAL A 167 16.47 8.84 37.79
C VAL A 167 17.74 8.65 36.98
N ALA A 168 18.39 7.49 37.14
CA ALA A 168 19.67 7.19 36.50
C ALA A 168 19.61 7.24 34.95
N SER A 169 18.57 6.66 34.35
CA SER A 169 18.46 6.56 32.89
C SER A 169 17.01 6.48 32.40
N ALA A 170 16.83 6.69 31.10
CA ALA A 170 15.61 6.24 30.43
C ALA A 170 15.48 4.70 30.56
N GLY A 171 14.24 4.21 30.58
CA GLY A 171 13.87 2.81 30.78
C GLY A 171 13.54 2.42 32.22
N VAL A 172 13.64 3.33 33.18
CA VAL A 172 13.34 3.07 34.60
C VAL A 172 11.85 3.29 34.87
N ASP A 173 11.22 2.37 35.60
CA ASP A 173 9.86 2.51 36.09
C ASP A 173 9.82 3.43 37.32
N VAL A 174 8.87 4.37 37.31
CA VAL A 174 8.64 5.35 38.37
C VAL A 174 7.21 5.23 38.88
N SER A 175 7.02 5.48 40.18
CA SER A 175 5.69 5.56 40.79
C SER A 175 5.20 7.01 40.84
N ALA A 176 3.89 7.21 40.80
CA ALA A 176 3.28 8.53 40.99
C ALA A 176 3.78 9.18 42.29
N GLY A 177 4.20 10.44 42.22
CA GLY A 177 4.77 11.20 43.34
C GLY A 177 6.24 10.91 43.67
N GLN A 178 6.90 10.00 42.95
CA GLN A 178 8.34 9.76 43.12
C GLN A 178 9.14 10.98 42.65
N VAL A 179 10.16 11.37 43.44
CA VAL A 179 11.07 12.47 43.08
C VAL A 179 11.96 12.05 41.91
N LEU A 180 11.91 12.80 40.81
CA LEU A 180 12.68 12.57 39.60
C LEU A 180 13.98 13.37 39.58
N ALA A 181 13.89 14.66 39.93
CA ALA A 181 15.02 15.56 40.02
C ALA A 181 14.71 16.72 40.98
N THR A 182 15.74 17.41 41.45
CA THR A 182 15.59 18.64 42.25
C THR A 182 16.01 19.85 41.43
N LEU A 183 15.14 20.85 41.34
CA LEU A 183 15.31 22.11 40.61
C LEU A 183 15.62 23.25 41.59
N TYR A 184 16.80 23.85 41.47
CA TYR A 184 17.13 25.11 42.11
C TYR A 184 16.55 26.27 41.30
N SER A 185 15.54 26.96 41.82
CA SER A 185 14.91 28.10 41.13
C SER A 185 14.55 29.20 42.14
N PRO A 186 15.28 30.34 42.13
CA PRO A 186 14.95 31.49 42.96
C PRO A 186 13.55 32.08 42.70
N GLU A 187 13.08 31.99 41.46
CA GLU A 187 11.76 32.52 41.07
C GLU A 187 10.63 31.71 41.72
N LEU A 188 10.67 30.38 41.65
CA LEU A 188 9.67 29.53 42.32
C LEU A 188 9.64 29.74 43.83
N THR A 189 10.80 29.96 44.44
CA THR A 189 10.92 30.28 45.86
C THR A 189 10.26 31.61 46.19
N PHE A 190 10.49 32.64 45.38
CA PHE A 190 9.88 33.95 45.57
C PHE A 190 8.35 33.86 45.47
N GLN A 191 7.83 33.16 44.44
CA GLN A 191 6.40 32.92 44.27
C GLN A 191 5.82 32.17 45.48
N THR A 192 6.45 31.07 45.89
CA THR A 192 5.97 30.23 47.01
C THR A 192 5.96 30.99 48.33
N ARG A 193 7.02 31.75 48.64
CA ARG A 193 7.08 32.59 49.86
C ARG A 193 5.99 33.67 49.85
N ARG A 194 5.70 34.27 48.69
CA ARG A 194 4.61 35.25 48.56
C ARG A 194 3.24 34.63 48.90
N TYR A 195 2.98 33.41 48.44
CA TYR A 195 1.76 32.68 48.79
C TYR A 195 1.69 32.31 50.27
N ILE A 196 2.75 31.73 50.84
CA ILE A 196 2.81 31.36 52.27
C ILE A 196 2.62 32.60 53.16
N PHE A 197 3.25 33.72 52.81
CA PHE A 197 3.12 34.97 53.57
C PHE A 197 1.68 35.51 53.53
N ARG A 198 1.03 35.48 52.36
CA ARG A 198 -0.40 35.83 52.23
C ARG A 198 -1.28 34.95 53.10
N ASP A 199 -1.07 33.64 53.06
CA ASP A 199 -1.91 32.67 53.79
C ASP A 199 -1.77 32.89 55.29
N ARG A 200 -0.54 33.07 55.79
CA ARG A 200 -0.28 33.43 57.19
C ARG A 200 -0.96 34.74 57.59
N ILE A 201 -0.91 35.77 56.74
CA ILE A 201 -1.58 37.04 57.03
C ILE A 201 -3.11 36.86 57.04
N THR A 202 -3.66 36.09 56.10
CA THR A 202 -5.11 35.85 56.01
C THR A 202 -5.61 35.06 57.21
N GLU A 203 -4.84 34.06 57.67
CA GLU A 203 -5.11 33.30 58.89
C GLU A 203 -5.04 34.18 60.15
N GLN A 204 -4.09 35.12 60.22
CA GLN A 204 -3.91 36.01 61.37
C GLN A 204 -4.91 37.18 61.40
N SER A 205 -5.29 37.72 60.24
CA SER A 205 -6.17 38.89 60.13
C SER A 205 -7.65 38.53 60.03
N GLY A 206 -7.98 37.28 59.70
CA GLY A 206 -9.35 36.83 59.45
C GLY A 206 -10.01 37.48 58.23
N GLN A 207 -9.29 38.31 57.46
CA GLN A 207 -9.78 38.99 56.26
C GLN A 207 -8.96 38.55 55.04
N PRO A 208 -9.62 38.17 53.92
CA PRO A 208 -8.92 37.80 52.69
C PRO A 208 -8.14 39.00 52.15
N MET A 209 -6.81 38.92 52.14
CA MET A 209 -5.96 39.92 51.50
C MET A 209 -6.12 39.85 49.96
N PRO A 210 -6.47 40.95 49.27
CA PRO A 210 -6.50 40.97 47.81
C PRO A 210 -5.09 40.80 47.23
N MET A 211 -4.99 40.06 46.12
CA MET A 211 -3.72 39.82 45.41
C MET A 211 -3.12 41.17 44.96
N PRO A 212 -1.82 41.45 45.21
CA PRO A 212 -1.16 42.61 44.61
C PRO A 212 -1.15 42.44 43.09
N GLY A 213 -1.74 43.40 42.37
CA GLY A 213 -2.11 43.30 40.96
C GLY A 213 -0.96 43.03 39.98
N GLY A 214 -1.26 42.22 38.96
CA GLY A 214 -0.43 42.03 37.77
C GLY A 214 -0.62 40.66 37.09
N LEU A 215 -1.64 40.56 36.23
CA LEU A 215 -1.81 39.57 35.13
C LEU A 215 -2.33 38.13 35.38
N LEU A 216 -3.04 37.81 36.47
CA LEU A 216 -3.80 36.53 36.56
C LEU A 216 -5.29 36.74 36.89
N GLY A 217 -5.84 37.90 36.52
CA GLY A 217 -7.25 38.25 36.67
C GLY A 217 -8.12 37.99 35.44
N SER A 218 -7.54 37.71 34.27
CA SER A 218 -8.28 37.51 33.00
C SER A 218 -8.33 36.05 32.50
N THR A 219 -7.63 35.12 33.15
CA THR A 219 -7.66 33.68 32.76
C THR A 219 -8.47 32.79 33.68
N ARG A 220 -9.12 33.35 34.72
CA ARG A 220 -10.06 32.57 35.57
C ARG A 220 -11.44 32.38 34.96
N GLN A 221 -11.76 33.03 33.85
CA GLN A 221 -13.07 32.95 33.20
C GLN A 221 -13.06 32.22 31.85
N ALA A 222 -11.92 31.65 31.43
CA ALA A 222 -11.78 30.98 30.13
C ALA A 222 -11.38 29.49 30.19
N GLN A 223 -11.32 28.87 31.38
CA GLN A 223 -11.11 27.41 31.48
C GLN A 223 -12.08 26.80 32.50
N GLY A 224 -13.34 26.70 32.07
CA GLY A 224 -14.23 25.69 32.60
C GLY A 224 -13.77 24.31 32.10
N SER A 225 -13.94 23.32 32.97
CA SER A 225 -13.88 21.86 32.73
C SER A 225 -12.50 21.23 32.43
N GLY A 226 -12.00 20.47 33.42
CA GLY A 226 -10.89 19.54 33.25
C GLY A 226 -10.06 19.33 34.52
N GLU A 227 -10.61 18.62 35.50
CA GLU A 227 -9.90 18.27 36.74
C GLU A 227 -8.73 17.31 36.49
N THR A 228 -7.57 17.63 37.10
CA THR A 228 -6.55 16.75 37.72
C THR A 228 -5.10 17.14 37.39
N SER A 229 -4.70 18.31 37.88
CA SER A 229 -3.39 18.52 38.54
C SER A 229 -3.50 19.82 39.31
N ARG A 230 -4.44 19.83 40.26
CA ARG A 230 -4.42 20.79 41.35
C ARG A 230 -3.17 20.43 42.15
N THR A 231 -2.04 21.06 41.86
CA THR A 231 -1.13 21.44 42.94
C THR A 231 -1.92 22.40 43.81
N ARG A 232 -2.80 21.83 44.65
CA ARG A 232 -3.16 22.44 45.91
C ARG A 232 -1.80 22.85 46.49
N PRO A 233 -1.53 24.14 46.76
CA PRO A 233 -0.43 24.49 47.64
C PRO A 233 -0.67 23.62 48.87
N LEU A 234 0.21 22.65 49.10
CA LEU A 234 0.10 21.77 50.24
C LEU A 234 -0.17 22.69 51.44
N PRO A 235 -1.19 22.41 52.28
CA PRO A 235 -1.29 23.14 53.54
C PRO A 235 0.07 23.02 54.18
N ALA A 236 0.64 24.14 54.62
CA ALA A 236 1.95 24.24 55.24
C ALA A 236 2.00 23.31 56.47
N THR A 237 2.25 22.04 56.22
CA THR A 237 2.37 20.99 57.22
C THR A 237 3.80 20.50 57.10
N GLU A 238 4.62 21.19 57.89
CA GLU A 238 5.67 20.59 58.70
C GLU A 238 6.72 19.74 57.96
N LYS A 239 7.69 20.44 57.36
CA LYS A 239 9.12 20.34 57.75
C LYS A 239 9.93 21.45 57.06
N PRO A 240 10.35 22.50 57.78
CA PRO A 240 11.15 23.60 57.25
C PRO A 240 12.64 23.22 57.19
N ASN A 241 12.99 22.11 56.54
CA ASN A 241 14.38 21.67 56.39
C ASN A 241 14.82 21.39 54.94
N SER A 242 13.94 21.55 53.95
CA SER A 242 14.37 21.64 52.55
C SER A 242 14.69 23.10 52.26
N ASP A 243 15.92 23.36 51.81
CA ASP A 243 16.35 24.68 51.37
C ASP A 243 15.29 25.26 50.42
N PRO A 244 14.72 26.45 50.72
CA PRO A 244 13.59 27.01 50.00
C PRO A 244 13.90 27.28 48.53
N PHE A 245 15.18 27.28 48.12
CA PHE A 245 15.60 27.43 46.74
C PHE A 245 15.51 26.15 45.91
N TYR A 246 15.37 24.98 46.55
CA TYR A 246 15.32 23.67 45.90
C TYR A 246 13.90 23.10 45.89
N ASN A 247 13.41 22.75 44.70
CA ASN A 247 12.07 22.21 44.48
C ASN A 247 12.17 20.80 43.88
N ASP A 248 11.55 19.82 44.52
CA ASP A 248 11.51 18.46 44.00
C ASP A 248 10.49 18.34 42.85
N LEU A 249 10.97 17.91 41.68
CA LEU A 249 10.17 17.56 40.53
C LEU A 249 9.65 16.13 40.69
N LEU A 250 8.34 16.00 40.82
CA LEU A 250 7.67 14.72 41.08
C LEU A 250 7.11 14.10 39.79
N ALA A 251 7.05 12.76 39.74
CA ALA A 251 6.33 12.05 38.70
C ALA A 251 4.81 12.28 38.82
N THR A 252 4.16 12.69 37.72
CA THR A 252 2.71 12.95 37.69
C THR A 252 1.87 11.68 37.78
N HIS A 253 2.37 10.57 37.24
CA HIS A 253 1.72 9.27 37.24
C HIS A 253 2.78 8.15 37.26
N SER A 254 2.35 6.93 37.58
CA SER A 254 3.21 5.75 37.53
C SER A 254 3.41 5.30 36.08
N GLY A 255 4.64 5.00 35.69
CA GLY A 255 4.97 4.59 34.33
C GLY A 255 6.47 4.41 34.12
N THR A 256 6.88 4.22 32.87
CA THR A 256 8.29 4.07 32.49
C THR A 256 8.80 5.39 31.92
N VAL A 257 9.98 5.84 32.36
CA VAL A 257 10.63 7.03 31.80
C VAL A 257 11.20 6.69 30.43
N THR A 258 10.56 7.15 29.34
CA THR A 258 11.02 6.87 27.98
C THR A 258 12.15 7.80 27.54
N GLU A 259 12.14 9.04 28.01
CA GLU A 259 13.16 10.04 27.66
C GLU A 259 13.59 10.82 28.90
N ARG A 260 14.91 11.01 29.05
CA ARG A 260 15.53 11.91 30.03
C ARG A 260 16.37 12.93 29.26
N ARG A 261 16.00 14.21 29.32
CA ARG A 261 16.69 15.31 28.61
C ARG A 261 17.43 16.26 29.56
N VAL A 262 17.54 15.89 30.83
CA VAL A 262 18.20 16.68 31.87
C VAL A 262 19.41 15.97 32.45
N PHE A 263 20.44 16.73 32.79
CA PHE A 263 21.64 16.27 33.48
C PHE A 263 21.85 17.06 34.78
N ASP A 264 22.59 16.47 35.71
CA ASP A 264 23.00 17.16 36.94
C ASP A 264 23.83 18.41 36.60
N GLY A 265 23.51 19.52 37.26
CA GLY A 265 24.13 20.83 37.04
C GLY A 265 23.61 21.61 35.83
N GLN A 266 22.72 21.04 35.01
CA GLN A 266 22.20 21.70 33.80
C GLN A 266 21.25 22.86 34.15
N TYR A 267 21.40 23.99 33.46
CA TYR A 267 20.43 25.08 33.53
C TYR A 267 19.30 24.85 32.53
N VAL A 268 18.06 25.04 32.97
CA VAL A 268 16.84 24.87 32.17
C VAL A 268 15.99 26.14 32.23
N SER A 269 15.29 26.41 31.14
CA SER A 269 14.32 27.51 31.01
C SER A 269 12.90 26.99 31.27
N GLU A 270 11.97 27.89 31.59
CA GLU A 270 10.55 27.53 31.70
C GLU A 270 10.04 26.93 30.38
N GLY A 271 9.34 25.80 30.47
CA GLY A 271 8.84 25.07 29.30
C GLY A 271 9.81 24.04 28.70
N ASP A 272 11.07 23.99 29.13
CA ASP A 272 12.02 22.99 28.66
C ASP A 272 11.56 21.57 29.04
N LEU A 273 11.60 20.65 28.08
CA LEU A 273 11.15 19.26 28.27
C LEU A 273 12.20 18.49 29.08
N LEU A 274 11.83 18.02 30.27
CA LEU A 274 12.77 17.38 31.20
C LEU A 274 12.71 15.85 31.12
N PHE A 275 11.51 15.29 31.30
CA PHE A 275 11.27 13.85 31.30
C PHE A 275 10.02 13.52 30.48
N ALA A 276 10.02 12.37 29.82
CA ALA A 276 8.81 11.78 29.26
C ALA A 276 8.50 10.47 30.00
N ILE A 277 7.29 10.35 30.52
CA ILE A 277 6.81 9.19 31.27
C ILE A 277 5.62 8.61 30.51
N VAL A 278 5.63 7.29 30.32
CA VAL A 278 4.58 6.55 29.62
C VAL A 278 4.09 5.41 30.51
N ASP A 279 2.78 5.31 30.70
CA ASP A 279 2.18 4.11 31.30
C ASP A 279 2.15 2.95 30.27
N CYS A 280 3.05 1.98 30.45
CA CYS A 280 3.16 0.80 29.59
C CYS A 280 2.20 -0.34 29.97
N SER A 281 1.15 -0.10 30.76
CA SER A 281 0.15 -1.12 31.14
C SER A 281 -0.64 -1.66 29.96
N VAL A 282 -0.91 -0.80 28.98
CA VAL A 282 -1.54 -1.13 27.71
C VAL A 282 -0.63 -0.60 26.61
N LEU A 283 -0.31 -1.43 25.64
CA LEU A 283 0.49 -1.06 24.47
C LEU A 283 -0.39 -1.11 23.23
N TRP A 284 -0.04 -0.31 22.23
CA TRP A 284 -0.70 -0.34 20.93
C TRP A 284 0.02 -1.29 20.01
N PHE A 285 -0.65 -2.36 19.58
CA PHE A 285 -0.20 -3.14 18.44
C PHE A 285 -0.66 -2.45 17.16
N ARG A 286 0.30 -1.84 16.45
CA ARG A 286 0.05 -1.16 15.18
C ARG A 286 0.54 -2.04 14.04
N PHE A 287 -0.33 -2.31 13.08
CA PHE A 287 -0.05 -3.13 11.91
C PHE A 287 -0.73 -2.55 10.66
N ASP A 288 -0.15 -2.86 9.51
CA ASP A 288 -0.67 -2.42 8.22
C ASP A 288 -1.53 -3.53 7.60
N VAL A 289 -2.67 -3.16 7.03
CA VAL A 289 -3.65 -4.08 6.44
C VAL A 289 -3.94 -3.65 5.01
N TYR A 290 -3.95 -4.61 4.07
CA TYR A 290 -4.24 -4.31 2.67
C TYR A 290 -5.72 -3.96 2.46
N GLU A 291 -6.00 -3.12 1.46
CA GLU A 291 -7.36 -2.70 1.09
C GLU A 291 -8.34 -3.88 0.94
N GLN A 292 -7.92 -4.97 0.32
CA GLN A 292 -8.73 -6.19 0.12
C GLN A 292 -9.08 -6.93 1.42
N GLN A 293 -8.35 -6.68 2.51
CA GLN A 293 -8.55 -7.33 3.80
C GLN A 293 -9.48 -6.52 4.71
N LEU A 294 -9.66 -5.21 4.46
CA LEU A 294 -10.51 -4.33 5.26
C LEU A 294 -11.94 -4.85 5.52
N PRO A 295 -12.64 -5.49 4.55
CA PRO A 295 -13.99 -6.00 4.79
C PRO A 295 -14.10 -7.05 5.91
N TRP A 296 -12.97 -7.63 6.31
CA TRP A 296 -12.89 -8.63 7.38
C TRP A 296 -12.61 -8.03 8.76
N LEU A 297 -12.19 -6.76 8.82
CA LEU A 297 -11.84 -6.08 10.05
C LEU A 297 -12.98 -5.20 10.54
N ALA A 298 -13.25 -5.28 11.84
CA ALA A 298 -14.17 -4.38 12.52
C ALA A 298 -13.60 -3.98 13.90
N PRO A 299 -13.84 -2.75 14.37
CA PRO A 299 -13.53 -2.37 15.75
C PRO A 299 -14.19 -3.33 16.75
N GLY A 300 -13.48 -3.65 17.83
CA GLY A 300 -13.94 -4.58 18.87
C GLY A 300 -13.59 -6.05 18.62
N GLN A 301 -13.09 -6.42 17.43
CA GLN A 301 -12.63 -7.79 17.17
C GLN A 301 -11.39 -8.13 18.00
N ARG A 302 -11.33 -9.37 18.48
CA ARG A 302 -10.17 -9.92 19.20
C ARG A 302 -9.19 -10.55 18.22
N LEU A 303 -7.91 -10.26 18.41
CA LEU A 303 -6.81 -10.87 17.67
C LEU A 303 -5.78 -11.45 18.64
N GLU A 304 -5.13 -12.53 18.21
CA GLU A 304 -4.08 -13.19 18.97
C GLU A 304 -2.73 -12.62 18.54
N VAL A 305 -2.00 -12.01 19.48
CA VAL A 305 -0.67 -11.45 19.27
C VAL A 305 0.35 -12.41 19.85
N THR A 306 1.28 -12.83 19.00
CA THR A 306 2.45 -13.61 19.39
C THR A 306 3.70 -12.80 19.13
N ILE A 307 4.69 -12.92 20.02
CA ILE A 307 5.89 -12.10 19.98
C ILE A 307 7.07 -13.04 19.80
N PRO A 308 7.83 -12.95 18.70
CA PRO A 308 8.94 -13.87 18.43
C PRO A 308 10.00 -13.91 19.54
N SER A 309 10.20 -12.80 20.27
CA SER A 309 11.14 -12.72 21.40
C SER A 309 10.65 -13.42 22.67
N ILE A 310 9.36 -13.80 22.75
CA ILE A 310 8.74 -14.47 23.90
C ILE A 310 7.91 -15.66 23.37
N PRO A 311 8.56 -16.73 22.89
CA PRO A 311 7.86 -17.86 22.29
C PRO A 311 6.96 -18.57 23.32
N GLY A 312 5.83 -19.10 22.86
CA GLY A 312 4.90 -19.90 23.66
C GLY A 312 3.88 -19.10 24.49
N LYS A 313 3.93 -17.76 24.49
CA LYS A 313 2.89 -16.91 25.08
C LYS A 313 2.04 -16.24 23.99
N VAL A 314 0.73 -16.30 24.16
CA VAL A 314 -0.24 -15.61 23.32
C VAL A 314 -0.84 -14.47 24.13
N PHE A 315 -0.83 -13.28 23.56
CA PHE A 315 -1.48 -12.09 24.11
C PHE A 315 -2.75 -11.85 23.33
N HIS A 316 -3.81 -11.44 24.01
CA HIS A 316 -5.05 -11.05 23.34
C HIS A 316 -5.04 -9.53 23.16
N ALA A 317 -5.33 -9.10 21.94
CA ALA A 317 -5.47 -7.69 21.61
C ALA A 317 -6.85 -7.42 21.01
N THR A 318 -7.36 -6.21 21.21
CA THR A 318 -8.67 -5.82 20.68
C THR A 318 -8.49 -4.66 19.71
N ILE A 319 -9.06 -4.78 18.50
CA ILE A 319 -8.99 -3.70 17.49
C ILE A 319 -9.73 -2.49 18.05
N ALA A 320 -9.00 -1.40 18.29
CA ALA A 320 -9.58 -0.17 18.83
C ALA A 320 -9.97 0.78 17.69
N VAL A 321 -9.05 0.99 16.74
CA VAL A 321 -9.22 1.97 15.66
C VAL A 321 -8.64 1.41 14.36
N ILE A 322 -9.41 1.56 13.29
CA ILE A 322 -8.95 1.41 11.91
C ILE A 322 -8.82 2.83 11.36
N GLU A 323 -7.63 3.23 10.93
CA GLU A 323 -7.44 4.61 10.45
C GLU A 323 -8.23 4.86 9.16
N PRO A 324 -8.87 6.03 9.00
CA PRO A 324 -9.70 6.31 7.82
C PRO A 324 -8.87 6.66 6.57
N VAL A 325 -7.55 6.81 6.70
CA VAL A 325 -6.66 7.23 5.63
C VAL A 325 -5.91 6.02 5.07
N LEU A 326 -6.05 5.80 3.76
CA LEU A 326 -5.28 4.82 3.00
C LEU A 326 -3.93 5.42 2.60
N ASP A 327 -2.83 4.71 2.89
CA ASP A 327 -1.52 5.05 2.34
C ASP A 327 -1.50 4.71 0.83
N GLN A 328 -1.34 5.74 0.00
CA GLN A 328 -1.38 5.59 -1.46
C GLN A 328 -0.16 4.83 -2.02
N SER A 329 0.97 4.87 -1.32
CA SER A 329 2.21 4.24 -1.76
C SER A 329 2.19 2.73 -1.55
N THR A 330 1.64 2.29 -0.42
CA THR A 330 1.58 0.87 -0.04
C THR A 330 0.21 0.24 -0.25
N ARG A 331 -0.84 1.04 -0.52
CA ARG A 331 -2.25 0.62 -0.56
C ARG A 331 -2.67 -0.12 0.72
N THR A 332 -2.18 0.36 1.86
CA THR A 332 -2.50 -0.19 3.18
C THR A 332 -3.18 0.83 4.08
N VAL A 333 -3.97 0.32 5.01
CA VAL A 333 -4.58 1.08 6.11
C VAL A 333 -3.92 0.67 7.40
N LYS A 334 -3.61 1.65 8.24
CA LYS A 334 -3.07 1.43 9.57
C LYS A 334 -4.17 1.02 10.53
N VAL A 335 -3.95 -0.08 11.24
CA VAL A 335 -4.86 -0.58 12.26
C VAL A 335 -4.17 -0.60 13.60
N ARG A 336 -4.89 -0.14 14.61
CA ARG A 336 -4.43 -0.08 16.00
C ARG A 336 -5.28 -1.01 16.84
N ALA A 337 -4.62 -1.92 17.54
CA ALA A 337 -5.22 -2.77 18.55
C ALA A 337 -4.57 -2.56 19.91
N ASP A 338 -5.38 -2.61 20.98
CA ASP A 338 -4.91 -2.47 22.35
C ASP A 338 -4.51 -3.83 22.89
N VAL A 339 -3.27 -3.93 23.40
CA VAL A 339 -2.69 -5.15 24.00
C VAL A 339 -2.44 -4.91 25.48
N GLU A 340 -2.96 -5.80 26.32
CA GLU A 340 -2.68 -5.78 27.75
C GLU A 340 -1.25 -6.27 28.03
N ASN A 341 -0.52 -5.53 28.87
CA ASN A 341 0.85 -5.83 29.24
C ASN A 341 0.94 -6.17 30.74
N PRO A 342 0.74 -7.43 31.13
CA PRO A 342 0.77 -7.82 32.54
C PRO A 342 2.17 -7.62 33.13
N ALA A 343 2.22 -7.12 34.37
CA ALA A 343 3.45 -7.05 35.15
C ALA A 343 3.77 -8.44 35.72
N VAL A 344 5.00 -8.92 35.50
CA VAL A 344 5.48 -10.23 35.97
C VAL A 344 6.67 -10.00 36.89
N GLY A 345 6.70 -10.68 38.03
CA GLY A 345 7.78 -10.62 39.02
C GLY A 345 7.28 -10.57 40.47
N ASP A 346 8.21 -10.78 41.41
CA ASP A 346 7.93 -10.73 42.85
C ASP A 346 7.49 -9.32 43.30
N PRO A 347 6.76 -9.19 44.43
CA PRO A 347 6.45 -7.90 45.04
C PRO A 347 7.74 -7.13 45.35
N GLY A 348 8.08 -6.16 44.50
CA GLY A 348 9.32 -5.37 44.60
C GLY A 348 10.16 -5.33 43.30
N GLN A 349 9.93 -6.24 42.36
CA GLN A 349 10.58 -6.27 41.03
C GLN A 349 9.57 -6.56 39.91
N ARG A 350 8.40 -5.91 39.96
CA ARG A 350 7.40 -6.02 38.89
C ARG A 350 7.93 -5.36 37.62
N GLN A 351 8.26 -6.17 36.62
CA GLN A 351 8.64 -5.67 35.30
C GLN A 351 7.52 -5.97 34.31
N ARG A 352 7.33 -5.05 33.38
CA ARG A 352 6.44 -5.26 32.24
C ARG A 352 7.08 -6.25 31.27
N LEU A 353 6.31 -7.25 30.86
CA LEU A 353 6.81 -8.32 29.99
C LEU A 353 7.03 -7.82 28.56
N LEU A 354 6.15 -6.94 28.08
CA LEU A 354 6.21 -6.36 26.74
C LEU A 354 6.95 -5.02 26.78
N ARG A 355 7.80 -4.77 25.78
CA ARG A 355 8.52 -3.51 25.60
C ARG A 355 8.08 -2.81 24.32
N ILE A 356 8.11 -1.47 24.35
CA ILE A 356 7.86 -0.62 23.19
C ILE A 356 8.94 -0.91 22.11
N GLY A 357 8.52 -0.93 20.85
CA GLY A 357 9.36 -1.19 19.68
C GLY A 357 9.55 -2.67 19.34
N MET A 358 8.96 -3.60 20.10
CA MET A 358 8.98 -5.02 19.74
C MET A 358 8.13 -5.31 18.51
N TYR A 359 8.63 -6.17 17.63
CA TYR A 359 7.83 -6.76 16.57
C TYR A 359 6.90 -7.83 17.13
N ALA A 360 5.70 -7.90 16.58
CA ALA A 360 4.72 -8.90 16.95
C ALA A 360 3.92 -9.37 15.72
N ASP A 361 3.51 -10.63 15.76
CA ASP A 361 2.69 -11.27 14.75
C ASP A 361 1.27 -11.42 15.31
N GLY A 362 0.31 -10.83 14.61
CA GLY A 362 -1.11 -10.92 14.89
C GLY A 362 -1.79 -11.99 14.02
N ARG A 363 -2.66 -12.78 14.64
CA ARG A 363 -3.57 -13.70 13.97
C ARG A 363 -5.00 -13.32 14.30
N LEU A 364 -5.77 -12.96 13.28
CA LEU A 364 -7.19 -12.63 13.37
C LEU A 364 -7.98 -13.68 12.58
N THR A 365 -8.92 -14.36 13.24
CA THR A 365 -9.85 -15.27 12.58
C THR A 365 -11.22 -14.63 12.51
N ALA A 366 -11.60 -14.15 11.33
CA ALA A 366 -12.90 -13.55 11.06
C ALA A 366 -13.83 -14.58 10.42
N ARG A 367 -15.13 -14.48 10.72
CA ARG A 367 -16.16 -15.39 10.21
C ARG A 367 -17.35 -14.59 9.70
N ALA A 368 -17.89 -14.98 8.56
CA ALA A 368 -19.15 -14.49 8.00
C ALA A 368 -20.10 -15.67 7.87
N GLU A 369 -21.25 -15.62 8.53
CA GLU A 369 -22.23 -16.71 8.58
C GLU A 369 -23.25 -16.64 7.44
N ASP A 370 -23.77 -17.80 7.04
CA ASP A 370 -24.86 -17.99 6.06
C ASP A 370 -24.67 -17.26 4.71
N VAL A 371 -23.46 -17.37 4.17
CA VAL A 371 -23.09 -16.73 2.90
C VAL A 371 -23.06 -17.78 1.80
N LEU A 372 -23.60 -17.46 0.61
CA LEU A 372 -23.45 -18.32 -0.57
C LEU A 372 -21.99 -18.31 -1.00
N THR A 373 -21.38 -19.49 -1.09
CA THR A 373 -19.97 -19.61 -1.42
C THR A 373 -19.70 -20.54 -2.57
N VAL A 374 -18.62 -20.25 -3.27
CA VAL A 374 -18.02 -21.15 -4.26
C VAL A 374 -16.53 -21.35 -3.94
N PRO A 375 -15.95 -22.52 -4.27
CA PRO A 375 -14.53 -22.76 -4.09
C PRO A 375 -13.70 -21.75 -4.88
N ARG A 376 -12.56 -21.34 -4.30
CA ARG A 376 -11.71 -20.33 -4.93
C ARG A 376 -11.11 -20.76 -6.26
N SER A 377 -10.90 -22.05 -6.44
CA SER A 377 -10.43 -22.63 -7.70
C SER A 377 -11.44 -22.50 -8.85
N ALA A 378 -12.74 -22.36 -8.56
CA ALA A 378 -13.78 -22.29 -9.58
C ALA A 378 -13.87 -20.94 -10.29
N VAL A 379 -13.39 -19.87 -9.64
CA VAL A 379 -13.52 -18.49 -10.14
C VAL A 379 -12.33 -18.15 -11.05
N LEU A 380 -12.65 -17.67 -12.26
CA LEU A 380 -11.68 -17.25 -13.27
C LEU A 380 -11.72 -15.73 -13.49
N PHE A 381 -10.55 -15.14 -13.75
CA PHE A 381 -10.38 -13.71 -13.98
C PHE A 381 -9.71 -13.46 -15.35
N PRO A 382 -10.45 -13.62 -16.46
CA PRO A 382 -9.95 -13.38 -17.80
C PRO A 382 -9.72 -11.90 -18.14
N GLY A 383 -10.03 -10.98 -17.20
CA GLY A 383 -9.93 -9.52 -17.35
C GLY A 383 -10.37 -8.82 -16.07
N SER A 384 -11.22 -7.78 -16.19
CA SER A 384 -11.77 -7.01 -15.06
C SER A 384 -12.98 -7.67 -14.37
N HIS A 385 -13.53 -8.74 -14.94
CA HIS A 385 -14.73 -9.42 -14.44
C HIS A 385 -14.42 -10.85 -14.04
N ALA A 386 -15.13 -11.32 -13.01
CA ALA A 386 -15.04 -12.68 -12.52
C ALA A 386 -16.08 -13.56 -13.22
N TYR A 387 -15.67 -14.76 -13.61
CA TYR A 387 -16.54 -15.74 -14.26
C TYR A 387 -16.41 -17.10 -13.58
N VAL A 388 -17.48 -17.88 -13.69
CA VAL A 388 -17.52 -19.29 -13.29
C VAL A 388 -18.18 -20.11 -14.38
N TYR A 389 -17.84 -21.39 -14.45
CA TYR A 389 -18.52 -22.34 -15.34
C TYR A 389 -19.51 -23.16 -14.54
N VAL A 390 -20.79 -23.07 -14.90
CA VAL A 390 -21.86 -23.85 -14.27
C VAL A 390 -22.18 -25.06 -15.13
N ALA A 391 -22.13 -26.25 -14.56
CA ALA A 391 -22.46 -27.50 -15.24
C ALA A 391 -23.99 -27.66 -15.32
N LYS A 392 -24.55 -27.58 -16.53
CA LYS A 392 -25.99 -27.81 -16.77
C LYS A 392 -26.30 -29.28 -17.08
N ALA A 393 -25.38 -29.95 -17.76
CA ALA A 393 -25.43 -31.38 -18.06
C ALA A 393 -24.00 -31.94 -18.19
N PRO A 394 -23.80 -33.27 -18.13
CA PRO A 394 -22.47 -33.86 -18.31
C PRO A 394 -21.85 -33.45 -19.65
N GLY A 395 -20.78 -32.66 -19.61
CA GLY A 395 -20.12 -32.12 -20.79
C GLY A 395 -20.76 -30.86 -21.39
N ALA A 396 -21.71 -30.21 -20.71
CA ALA A 396 -22.26 -28.92 -21.09
C ALA A 396 -22.07 -27.91 -19.95
N TYR A 397 -21.26 -26.87 -20.22
CA TYR A 397 -20.86 -25.86 -19.26
C TYR A 397 -21.28 -24.48 -19.74
N GLU A 398 -22.00 -23.75 -18.90
CA GLU A 398 -22.43 -22.37 -19.17
C GLU A 398 -21.42 -21.43 -18.52
N MET A 399 -20.87 -20.51 -19.33
CA MET A 399 -20.03 -19.43 -18.78
C MET A 399 -20.93 -18.38 -18.16
N ARG A 400 -20.70 -18.02 -16.90
CA ARG A 400 -21.51 -16.99 -16.23
C ARG A 400 -20.64 -16.00 -15.48
N GLN A 401 -20.94 -14.72 -15.69
CA GLN A 401 -20.34 -13.64 -14.91
C GLN A 401 -20.89 -13.67 -13.47
N VAL A 402 -20.01 -13.45 -12.50
CA VAL A 402 -20.36 -13.41 -11.08
C VAL A 402 -19.86 -12.14 -10.42
N GLU A 403 -20.65 -11.63 -9.48
CA GLU A 403 -20.19 -10.59 -8.56
C GLU A 403 -19.69 -11.25 -7.27
N LEU A 404 -18.41 -11.04 -6.99
CA LEU A 404 -17.76 -11.58 -5.80
C LEU A 404 -17.93 -10.62 -4.63
N GLY A 405 -18.16 -11.18 -3.45
CA GLY A 405 -18.13 -10.47 -2.17
C GLY A 405 -16.80 -10.67 -1.45
N ARG A 406 -16.87 -10.95 -0.15
CA ARG A 406 -15.70 -11.19 0.69
C ARG A 406 -14.93 -12.43 0.25
N GLN A 407 -13.61 -12.30 0.20
CA GLN A 407 -12.70 -13.40 -0.05
C GLN A 407 -12.43 -14.19 1.25
N GLY A 408 -12.75 -15.48 1.32
CA GLY A 408 -12.37 -16.34 2.44
C GLY A 408 -11.00 -17.00 2.24
N ASP A 409 -10.67 -17.97 3.10
CA ASP A 409 -9.43 -18.75 2.97
C ASP A 409 -9.49 -19.68 1.74
N ASP A 410 -10.50 -20.55 1.66
CA ASP A 410 -10.66 -21.55 0.58
C ASP A 410 -11.78 -21.22 -0.41
N HIS A 411 -12.71 -20.34 -0.04
CA HIS A 411 -13.94 -20.05 -0.77
C HIS A 411 -14.12 -18.54 -1.00
N TRP A 412 -14.93 -18.17 -1.99
CA TRP A 412 -15.42 -16.80 -2.21
C TRP A 412 -16.90 -16.69 -1.86
N GLU A 413 -17.30 -15.56 -1.29
CA GLU A 413 -18.69 -15.14 -1.24
C GLU A 413 -19.18 -14.74 -2.64
N ILE A 414 -20.33 -15.24 -3.04
CA ILE A 414 -21.04 -14.84 -4.27
C ILE A 414 -22.20 -13.94 -3.89
N LEU A 415 -22.22 -12.73 -4.44
CA LEU A 415 -23.33 -11.77 -4.30
C LEU A 415 -24.39 -11.99 -5.38
N SER A 416 -23.95 -12.24 -6.61
CA SER A 416 -24.84 -12.50 -7.74
C SER A 416 -24.17 -13.38 -8.80
N GLY A 417 -24.99 -14.05 -9.61
CA GLY A 417 -24.57 -14.88 -10.74
C GLY A 417 -24.74 -16.38 -10.51
N VAL A 418 -24.55 -16.92 -9.31
CA VAL A 418 -24.75 -18.36 -9.05
C VAL A 418 -25.87 -18.55 -8.04
N GLU A 419 -26.69 -19.58 -8.24
CA GLU A 419 -27.74 -19.98 -7.30
C GLU A 419 -27.28 -21.14 -6.41
N GLN A 420 -27.88 -21.24 -5.22
CA GLN A 420 -27.62 -22.35 -4.31
C GLN A 420 -28.01 -23.69 -4.96
N GLY A 421 -27.13 -24.68 -4.89
CA GLY A 421 -27.33 -26.00 -5.48
C GLY A 421 -26.77 -26.16 -6.89
N GLU A 422 -26.33 -25.07 -7.54
CA GLU A 422 -25.69 -25.16 -8.85
C GLU A 422 -24.29 -25.79 -8.75
N GLN A 423 -23.95 -26.63 -9.73
CA GLN A 423 -22.66 -27.32 -9.82
C GLN A 423 -21.66 -26.45 -10.57
N VAL A 424 -20.63 -25.99 -9.89
CA VAL A 424 -19.60 -25.09 -10.45
C VAL A 424 -18.31 -25.88 -10.70
N VAL A 425 -17.68 -25.66 -11.84
CA VAL A 425 -16.43 -26.34 -12.22
C VAL A 425 -15.26 -25.81 -11.39
N THR A 426 -14.62 -26.67 -10.59
CA THR A 426 -13.47 -26.33 -9.74
C THR A 426 -12.14 -26.71 -10.38
N THR A 427 -12.05 -27.91 -10.97
CA THR A 427 -10.85 -28.42 -11.64
C THR A 427 -11.12 -28.54 -13.13
N GLY A 428 -10.12 -28.22 -13.97
CA GLY A 428 -10.26 -28.26 -15.43
C GLY A 428 -10.99 -27.05 -16.04
N ASN A 429 -11.37 -26.06 -15.23
CA ASN A 429 -12.06 -24.84 -15.67
C ASN A 429 -11.28 -24.02 -16.71
N VAL A 430 -9.94 -23.99 -16.66
CA VAL A 430 -9.10 -23.31 -17.68
C VAL A 430 -9.18 -24.00 -19.05
N LEU A 431 -9.30 -25.34 -19.07
CA LEU A 431 -9.47 -26.09 -20.33
C LEU A 431 -10.88 -25.89 -20.88
N VAL A 432 -11.88 -25.83 -20.01
CA VAL A 432 -13.25 -25.45 -20.38
C VAL A 432 -13.28 -24.03 -20.93
N ASP A 433 -12.57 -23.06 -20.33
CA ASP A 433 -12.44 -21.68 -20.84
C ASP A 433 -11.76 -21.63 -22.21
N SER A 434 -10.67 -22.38 -22.37
CA SER A 434 -9.97 -22.45 -23.64
C SER A 434 -10.88 -22.98 -24.76
N GLN A 435 -11.65 -24.04 -24.46
CA GLN A 435 -12.64 -24.56 -25.39
C GLN A 435 -13.78 -23.57 -25.63
N ALA A 436 -14.23 -22.87 -24.58
CA ALA A 436 -15.27 -21.84 -24.67
C ALA A 436 -14.87 -20.77 -25.68
N ARG A 437 -13.65 -20.23 -25.56
CA ARG A 437 -13.13 -19.19 -26.45
C ARG A 437 -12.95 -19.65 -27.88
N LEU A 438 -12.56 -20.92 -28.08
CA LEU A 438 -12.43 -21.51 -29.41
C LEU A 438 -13.79 -21.70 -30.09
N VAL A 439 -14.81 -22.12 -29.34
CA VAL A 439 -16.16 -22.36 -29.86
C VAL A 439 -16.95 -21.06 -30.04
N LEU A 440 -16.81 -20.12 -29.10
CA LEU A 440 -17.56 -18.86 -29.09
C LEU A 440 -16.93 -17.76 -29.94
N GLY A 441 -15.71 -17.95 -30.45
CA GLY A 441 -15.05 -17.07 -31.44
C GLY A 441 -15.20 -15.57 -31.19
N ASN A 442 -14.25 -14.96 -30.47
CA ASN A 442 -14.37 -13.59 -29.93
C ASN A 442 -15.68 -13.39 -29.15
N VAL A 443 -15.64 -13.72 -27.86
CA VAL A 443 -16.74 -13.46 -26.92
C VAL A 443 -17.26 -12.02 -27.10
N PRO A 444 -18.51 -11.82 -27.56
CA PRO A 444 -19.15 -10.52 -27.49
C PRO A 444 -19.40 -10.20 -26.02
N GLU A 445 -19.09 -8.98 -25.58
CA GLU A 445 -19.63 -8.45 -24.32
C GLU A 445 -21.16 -8.66 -24.31
N PRO A 446 -21.75 -9.26 -23.25
CA PRO A 446 -23.18 -9.53 -23.23
C PRO A 446 -24.00 -8.23 -23.29
N LYS A 447 -24.99 -8.20 -24.19
CA LYS A 447 -25.98 -7.11 -24.31
C LYS A 447 -26.71 -6.91 -22.98
N GLN A 448 -26.60 -5.70 -22.41
CA GLN A 448 -27.43 -5.25 -21.30
C GLN A 448 -28.93 -5.37 -21.68
N PRO A 449 -29.80 -5.85 -20.76
CA PRO A 449 -31.22 -5.97 -21.05
C PRO A 449 -31.89 -4.60 -21.16
N ALA A 450 -32.59 -4.38 -22.27
CA ALA A 450 -33.31 -3.16 -22.58
C ALA A 450 -34.49 -2.92 -21.61
N MET A 451 -34.49 -1.79 -20.92
CA MET A 451 -35.69 -1.22 -20.31
C MET A 451 -36.50 -0.48 -21.37
N ASP A 452 -37.77 -0.86 -21.46
CA ASP A 452 -38.82 -0.32 -22.30
C ASP A 452 -39.07 1.17 -22.01
N SER A 453 -39.07 2.01 -23.05
CA SER A 453 -39.49 3.42 -22.98
C SER A 453 -39.90 3.92 -24.37
N THR A 454 -41.08 3.50 -24.81
CA THR A 454 -41.78 4.21 -25.89
C THR A 454 -42.51 5.42 -25.31
N ARG A 455 -41.91 6.61 -25.41
CA ARG A 455 -42.68 7.86 -25.52
C ARG A 455 -41.86 8.93 -26.24
N GLN A 456 -42.32 9.24 -27.45
CA GLN A 456 -41.81 10.33 -28.28
C GLN A 456 -41.96 11.67 -27.58
N ILE A 457 -40.88 12.45 -27.55
CA ILE A 457 -40.91 13.91 -27.63
C ILE A 457 -39.85 14.30 -28.66
N GLU A 458 -40.31 14.83 -29.79
CA GLU A 458 -39.48 15.61 -30.70
C GLU A 458 -39.05 16.90 -29.99
N SER A 459 -37.76 17.09 -29.78
CA SER A 459 -37.05 18.38 -29.85
C SER A 459 -35.60 18.18 -29.41
N HIS A 460 -34.70 18.78 -30.18
CA HIS A 460 -33.26 18.65 -30.11
C HIS A 460 -32.66 18.71 -28.70
N SER A 461 -32.04 17.61 -28.26
CA SER A 461 -30.89 17.62 -27.36
C SER A 461 -30.20 16.27 -27.43
N HIS A 462 -28.96 16.26 -27.95
CA HIS A 462 -28.10 15.08 -27.90
C HIS A 462 -27.80 14.76 -26.42
N PRO A 463 -27.89 13.50 -25.97
CA PRO A 463 -27.53 13.17 -24.60
C PRO A 463 -26.03 13.42 -24.40
N ALA A 464 -25.70 14.18 -23.36
CA ALA A 464 -24.34 14.51 -22.98
C ALA A 464 -23.53 13.23 -22.73
N GLY A 465 -22.55 12.96 -23.60
CA GLY A 465 -21.52 11.93 -23.38
C GLY A 465 -21.01 11.19 -24.62
N VAL A 466 -21.68 11.27 -25.78
CA VAL A 466 -21.22 10.59 -27.01
C VAL A 466 -20.88 11.63 -28.08
N LEU A 467 -19.62 11.66 -28.51
CA LEU A 467 -19.15 12.53 -29.61
C LEU A 467 -19.96 12.28 -30.88
N SER A 468 -20.36 13.36 -31.56
CA SER A 468 -20.93 13.26 -32.91
C SER A 468 -19.92 12.63 -33.89
N GLU A 469 -20.41 12.13 -35.03
CA GLU A 469 -19.53 11.53 -36.05
C GLU A 469 -18.53 12.55 -36.63
N THR A 470 -18.88 13.84 -36.69
CA THR A 470 -17.96 14.90 -37.14
C THR A 470 -16.91 15.21 -36.08
N GLN A 471 -17.32 15.29 -34.82
CA GLN A 471 -16.42 15.51 -33.68
C GLN A 471 -15.45 14.35 -33.49
N TYR A 472 -15.92 13.11 -33.66
CA TYR A 472 -15.09 11.91 -33.64
C TYR A 472 -13.96 12.00 -34.67
N LYS A 473 -14.29 12.31 -35.93
CA LYS A 473 -13.30 12.44 -37.01
C LYS A 473 -12.31 13.58 -36.77
N ALA A 474 -12.75 14.70 -36.19
CA ALA A 474 -11.88 15.82 -35.84
C ALA A 474 -10.90 15.45 -34.72
N VAL A 475 -11.36 14.75 -33.68
CA VAL A 475 -10.51 14.22 -32.61
C VAL A 475 -9.53 13.19 -33.15
N GLU A 476 -10.00 12.23 -33.94
CA GLU A 476 -9.16 11.18 -34.54
C GLU A 476 -8.04 11.78 -35.40
N GLY A 477 -8.37 12.73 -36.29
CA GLY A 477 -7.40 13.41 -37.13
C GLY A 477 -6.37 14.22 -36.33
N PHE A 478 -6.78 14.87 -35.23
CA PHE A 478 -5.85 15.56 -34.34
C PHE A 478 -4.90 14.60 -33.61
N LEU A 479 -5.43 13.50 -33.07
CA LEU A 479 -4.64 12.50 -32.35
C LEU A 479 -3.67 11.74 -33.28
N GLU A 480 -4.03 11.50 -34.54
CA GLU A 480 -3.12 10.91 -35.52
C GLU A 480 -1.88 11.79 -35.75
N VAL A 481 -2.07 13.11 -35.90
CA VAL A 481 -0.94 14.05 -36.06
C VAL A 481 -0.10 14.11 -34.79
N ALA A 482 -0.73 14.11 -33.61
CA ALA A 482 -0.03 14.14 -32.33
C ALA A 482 0.75 12.84 -32.02
N ASP A 483 0.24 11.67 -32.43
CA ASP A 483 0.97 10.40 -32.39
C ASP A 483 2.17 10.42 -33.36
N GLY A 484 2.00 10.99 -34.56
CA GLY A 484 3.08 11.20 -35.52
C GLY A 484 4.23 12.06 -34.98
N ILE A 485 3.92 13.14 -34.26
CA ILE A 485 4.92 13.97 -33.55
C ILE A 485 5.68 13.16 -32.51
N SER A 486 4.95 12.39 -31.69
CA SER A 486 5.52 11.53 -30.66
C SER A 486 6.43 10.46 -31.27
N ALA A 487 6.01 9.84 -32.38
CA ALA A 487 6.78 8.85 -33.11
C ALA A 487 8.05 9.44 -33.75
N ALA A 488 7.97 10.64 -34.32
CA ALA A 488 9.13 11.33 -34.90
C ALA A 488 10.18 11.69 -33.84
N LEU A 489 9.74 12.16 -32.66
CA LEU A 489 10.62 12.43 -31.51
C LEU A 489 11.22 11.16 -30.91
N ALA A 490 10.47 10.06 -30.88
CA ALA A 490 10.96 8.76 -30.47
C ALA A 490 12.02 8.20 -31.43
N ALA A 491 11.90 8.52 -32.73
CA ALA A 491 12.84 8.11 -33.78
C ALA A 491 14.02 9.09 -33.97
N ASP A 492 14.12 10.17 -33.19
CA ASP A 492 15.09 11.26 -33.36
C ASP A 492 15.09 11.87 -34.78
N ASN A 493 13.93 11.87 -35.46
CA ASN A 493 13.80 12.27 -36.86
C ASN A 493 13.20 13.69 -37.00
N VAL A 494 14.07 14.69 -37.17
CA VAL A 494 13.69 16.10 -37.31
C VAL A 494 12.86 16.36 -38.58
N ALA A 495 13.16 15.67 -39.69
CA ALA A 495 12.44 15.88 -40.96
C ALA A 495 10.97 15.42 -40.86
N GLN A 496 10.72 14.26 -40.24
CA GLN A 496 9.36 13.80 -39.97
C GLN A 496 8.64 14.70 -38.96
N LEU A 497 9.35 15.18 -37.94
CA LEU A 497 8.80 16.09 -36.96
C LEU A 497 8.31 17.40 -37.59
N GLU A 498 9.10 17.99 -38.48
CA GLU A 498 8.69 19.19 -39.24
C GLU A 498 7.48 18.95 -40.15
N GLN A 499 7.34 17.74 -40.71
CA GLN A 499 6.19 17.40 -41.54
C GLN A 499 4.91 17.37 -40.71
N HIS A 500 4.93 16.73 -39.54
CA HIS A 500 3.76 16.64 -38.67
C HIS A 500 3.39 17.99 -38.03
N THR A 501 4.37 18.81 -37.63
CA THR A 501 4.07 20.13 -37.02
C THR A 501 3.48 21.14 -38.01
N ARG A 502 3.76 21.02 -39.33
CA ARG A 502 3.07 21.82 -40.37
C ARG A 502 1.59 21.51 -40.48
N VAL A 503 1.21 20.24 -40.32
CA VAL A 503 -0.19 19.77 -40.42
C VAL A 503 -0.94 19.90 -39.08
N LEU A 504 -0.21 20.00 -37.98
CA LEU A 504 -0.79 20.17 -36.64
C LEU A 504 -1.67 21.41 -36.54
N GLY A 505 -1.26 22.53 -37.15
CA GLY A 505 -2.05 23.76 -37.15
C GLY A 505 -3.43 23.61 -37.81
N THR A 506 -3.50 22.90 -38.94
CA THR A 506 -4.77 22.64 -39.64
C THR A 506 -5.65 21.67 -38.87
N ALA A 507 -5.08 20.64 -38.25
CA ALA A 507 -5.82 19.68 -37.43
C ALA A 507 -6.37 20.33 -36.15
N ALA A 508 -5.60 21.22 -35.52
CA ALA A 508 -6.00 21.95 -34.33
C ALA A 508 -7.15 22.94 -34.62
N SER A 509 -7.14 23.63 -35.77
CA SER A 509 -8.25 24.49 -36.19
C SER A 509 -9.53 23.69 -36.45
N ALA A 510 -9.43 22.57 -37.19
CA ALA A 510 -10.58 21.69 -37.44
C ALA A 510 -11.18 21.12 -36.15
N LEU A 511 -10.33 20.77 -35.18
CA LEU A 511 -10.79 20.33 -33.86
C LEU A 511 -11.51 21.46 -33.10
N SER A 512 -11.03 22.70 -33.17
CA SER A 512 -11.68 23.81 -32.47
C SER A 512 -13.00 24.24 -33.09
N GLU A 513 -13.20 24.05 -34.40
CA GLU A 513 -14.44 24.44 -35.11
C GLU A 513 -15.62 23.49 -34.80
N GLU A 514 -15.34 22.21 -34.53
CA GLU A 514 -16.37 21.19 -34.27
C GLU A 514 -16.90 21.19 -32.81
N PHE A 515 -16.24 21.90 -31.90
CA PHE A 515 -16.62 21.99 -30.49
C PHE A 515 -17.15 23.38 -30.17
N SER A 516 -18.47 23.51 -30.04
CA SER A 516 -19.13 24.75 -29.63
C SER A 516 -18.81 25.13 -28.18
N ASP A 517 -19.02 26.40 -27.83
CA ASP A 517 -18.68 26.93 -26.50
C ASP A 517 -19.47 26.29 -25.35
N ASP A 518 -20.61 25.68 -25.65
CA ASP A 518 -21.46 24.97 -24.68
C ASP A 518 -21.02 23.51 -24.43
N HIS A 519 -20.01 23.00 -25.15
CA HIS A 519 -19.57 21.60 -25.02
C HIS A 519 -18.71 21.38 -23.76
N PRO A 520 -18.95 20.31 -22.96
CA PRO A 520 -18.23 20.06 -21.70
C PRO A 520 -16.71 19.92 -21.86
N TRP A 521 -16.23 19.51 -23.03
CA TRP A 521 -14.79 19.35 -23.32
C TRP A 521 -14.14 20.56 -24.00
N ARG A 522 -14.87 21.68 -24.18
CA ARG A 522 -14.36 22.87 -24.87
C ARG A 522 -13.04 23.39 -24.27
N ALA A 523 -12.95 23.45 -22.94
CA ALA A 523 -11.76 23.89 -22.23
C ALA A 523 -10.55 22.96 -22.45
N LEU A 524 -10.77 21.65 -22.53
CA LEU A 524 -9.72 20.66 -22.80
C LEU A 524 -9.23 20.76 -24.25
N VAL A 525 -10.17 20.92 -25.20
CA VAL A 525 -9.86 21.13 -26.61
C VAL A 525 -9.06 22.42 -26.79
N GLU A 526 -9.45 23.52 -26.13
CA GLU A 526 -8.73 24.79 -26.20
C GLU A 526 -7.31 24.70 -25.62
N SER A 527 -7.15 23.97 -24.51
CA SER A 527 -5.84 23.68 -23.92
C SER A 527 -4.93 22.90 -24.87
N ALA A 528 -5.45 21.87 -25.54
CA ALA A 528 -4.71 21.10 -26.54
C ALA A 528 -4.36 21.94 -27.78
N VAL A 529 -5.31 22.71 -28.31
CA VAL A 529 -5.14 23.59 -29.48
C VAL A 529 -4.15 24.72 -29.20
N SER A 530 -4.20 25.35 -28.03
CA SER A 530 -3.26 26.42 -27.66
C SER A 530 -1.81 25.95 -27.59
N SER A 531 -1.59 24.70 -27.16
CA SER A 531 -0.27 24.06 -27.12
C SER A 531 0.22 23.53 -28.48
N SER A 532 -0.62 23.60 -29.52
CA SER A 532 -0.32 23.11 -30.87
C SER A 532 0.50 24.10 -31.72
N LYS A 533 0.89 25.26 -31.17
CA LYS A 533 1.74 26.24 -31.84
C LYS A 533 3.22 25.95 -31.59
N TRP A 534 3.87 25.36 -32.59
CA TRP A 534 5.30 25.01 -32.51
C TRP A 534 6.16 26.06 -33.23
N PRO A 535 7.23 26.57 -32.59
CA PRO A 535 8.21 27.42 -33.26
C PRO A 535 9.00 26.61 -34.31
N SER A 536 9.67 27.29 -35.24
CA SER A 536 10.58 26.64 -36.19
C SER A 536 11.61 25.78 -35.45
N ILE A 537 11.66 24.50 -35.79
CA ILE A 537 12.43 23.50 -35.05
C ILE A 537 13.88 23.56 -35.52
N VAL A 538 14.79 23.99 -34.64
CA VAL A 538 16.22 24.11 -34.94
C VAL A 538 17.00 22.88 -34.45
N ASP A 539 16.55 22.27 -33.34
CA ASP A 539 17.22 21.14 -32.69
C ASP A 539 16.23 20.26 -31.88
N LEU A 540 16.60 18.99 -31.65
CA LEU A 540 15.77 18.00 -30.95
C LEU A 540 15.52 18.34 -29.48
N ASP A 541 16.44 19.01 -28.80
CA ASP A 541 16.30 19.33 -27.37
C ASP A 541 15.28 20.46 -27.16
N SER A 542 15.31 21.47 -28.03
CA SER A 542 14.27 22.51 -28.10
C SER A 542 12.91 21.92 -28.47
N ALA A 543 12.87 20.97 -29.42
CA ALA A 543 11.64 20.28 -29.77
C ALA A 543 11.03 19.50 -28.59
N ARG A 544 11.86 18.80 -27.80
CA ARG A 544 11.41 18.04 -26.62
C ARG A 544 10.88 18.92 -25.49
N LYS A 545 11.40 20.14 -25.34
CA LYS A 545 10.88 21.13 -24.38
C LYS A 545 9.48 21.59 -24.76
N VAL A 546 9.26 21.89 -26.05
CA VAL A 546 7.93 22.27 -26.57
C VAL A 546 6.97 21.07 -26.49
N PHE A 547 7.49 19.87 -26.78
CA PHE A 547 6.71 18.63 -26.66
C PHE A 547 6.19 18.38 -25.25
N LEU A 548 6.90 18.77 -24.20
CA LEU A 548 6.45 18.56 -22.81
C LEU A 548 5.10 19.25 -22.53
N SER A 549 4.97 20.54 -22.89
CA SER A 549 3.71 21.26 -22.68
C SER A 549 2.60 20.74 -23.60
N PHE A 550 2.95 20.41 -24.85
CA PHE A 550 2.00 19.84 -25.81
C PHE A 550 1.46 18.48 -25.35
N SER A 551 2.34 17.55 -25.02
CA SER A 551 1.99 16.19 -24.60
C SER A 551 1.16 16.15 -23.32
N THR A 552 1.43 17.04 -22.37
CA THR A 552 0.63 17.17 -21.14
C THR A 552 -0.83 17.52 -21.45
N ASN A 553 -1.06 18.57 -22.24
CA ASN A 553 -2.42 19.03 -22.57
C ASN A 553 -3.17 18.02 -23.44
N VAL A 554 -2.47 17.35 -24.36
CA VAL A 554 -3.09 16.30 -25.19
C VAL A 554 -3.42 15.06 -24.36
N VAL A 555 -2.59 14.69 -23.39
CA VAL A 555 -2.88 13.57 -22.48
C VAL A 555 -4.13 13.84 -21.63
N GLU A 556 -4.33 15.06 -21.15
CA GLU A 556 -5.56 15.44 -20.43
C GLU A 556 -6.81 15.24 -21.30
N LEU A 557 -6.75 15.65 -22.56
CA LEU A 557 -7.82 15.42 -23.53
C LEU A 557 -8.05 13.91 -23.76
N VAL A 558 -6.99 13.12 -23.99
CA VAL A 558 -7.09 11.67 -24.22
C VAL A 558 -7.59 10.92 -22.97
N GLN A 559 -7.28 11.39 -21.77
CA GLN A 559 -7.79 10.83 -20.52
C GLN A 559 -9.29 11.10 -20.34
N ALA A 560 -9.78 12.28 -20.71
CA ALA A 560 -11.21 12.56 -20.70
C ALA A 560 -11.95 11.70 -21.73
N ILE A 561 -11.46 11.67 -22.97
CA ILE A 561 -12.13 10.98 -24.09
C ILE A 561 -12.18 9.47 -23.86
N ARG A 562 -11.09 8.83 -23.40
CA ARG A 562 -11.10 7.38 -23.15
C ARG A 562 -12.06 6.95 -22.03
N SER A 563 -12.43 7.88 -21.14
CA SER A 563 -13.31 7.60 -20.02
C SER A 563 -14.79 7.69 -20.38
N GLU A 564 -15.11 8.37 -21.49
CA GLU A 564 -16.47 8.64 -21.93
C GLU A 564 -16.82 7.94 -23.26
N ASP A 565 -15.86 7.70 -24.16
CA ASP A 565 -16.09 7.05 -25.47
C ASP A 565 -15.23 5.78 -25.65
N ALA A 566 -15.91 4.63 -25.79
CA ALA A 566 -15.30 3.32 -25.94
C ALA A 566 -14.43 3.19 -27.21
N ARG A 567 -14.67 4.00 -28.25
CA ARG A 567 -13.89 3.98 -29.51
C ARG A 567 -12.41 4.33 -29.27
N PHE A 568 -12.11 5.12 -28.24
CA PHE A 568 -10.76 5.55 -27.88
C PHE A 568 -10.14 4.75 -26.73
N ALA A 569 -10.78 3.67 -26.26
CA ALA A 569 -10.28 2.84 -25.17
C ALA A 569 -8.94 2.14 -25.48
N SER A 570 -8.59 2.01 -26.77
CA SER A 570 -7.33 1.42 -27.21
C SER A 570 -6.11 2.34 -27.08
N LEU A 571 -6.32 3.65 -26.81
CA LEU A 571 -5.24 4.61 -26.65
C LEU A 571 -4.51 4.41 -25.32
N LYS A 572 -3.20 4.23 -25.39
CA LYS A 572 -2.34 4.05 -24.21
C LYS A 572 -1.74 5.38 -23.79
N VAL A 573 -1.58 5.59 -22.48
CA VAL A 573 -0.79 6.70 -21.95
C VAL A 573 0.36 6.17 -21.14
N PHE A 574 1.51 6.81 -21.34
CA PHE A 574 2.76 6.46 -20.72
C PHE A 574 3.32 7.65 -19.95
N PHE A 575 4.10 7.32 -18.93
CA PHE A 575 4.78 8.26 -18.04
C PHE A 575 6.28 7.99 -18.04
N CYS A 576 7.08 9.05 -18.16
CA CYS A 576 8.53 8.98 -18.08
C CYS A 576 9.00 9.61 -16.76
N PRO A 577 9.53 8.83 -15.80
CA PRO A 577 9.97 9.36 -14.50
C PRO A 577 11.18 10.30 -14.61
N MET A 578 11.93 10.23 -15.71
CA MET A 578 13.13 11.04 -15.96
C MET A 578 12.83 12.36 -16.68
N ALA A 579 11.70 12.44 -17.39
CA ALA A 579 11.29 13.67 -18.06
C ALA A 579 10.84 14.73 -17.03
N PRO A 580 10.96 16.04 -17.31
CA PRO A 580 10.45 17.07 -16.40
C PRO A 580 8.95 16.84 -16.15
N LYS A 581 8.53 16.90 -14.88
CA LYS A 581 7.15 16.57 -14.50
C LYS A 581 6.15 17.50 -15.22
N PRO A 582 5.02 16.96 -15.75
CA PRO A 582 4.52 15.61 -15.52
C PRO A 582 5.08 14.52 -16.48
N GLY A 583 5.80 14.84 -17.55
CA GLY A 583 6.51 13.85 -18.37
C GLY A 583 5.63 12.73 -18.97
N VAL A 584 4.40 13.06 -19.39
CA VAL A 584 3.40 12.11 -19.91
C VAL A 584 3.18 12.25 -21.41
N TRP A 585 2.94 11.14 -22.10
CA TRP A 585 2.53 11.14 -23.50
C TRP A 585 1.52 10.03 -23.78
N PHE A 586 0.82 10.11 -24.90
CA PHE A 586 -0.05 9.03 -25.38
C PHE A 586 0.55 8.37 -26.62
N GLN A 587 0.14 7.14 -26.89
CA GLN A 587 0.50 6.40 -28.08
C GLN A 587 -0.71 5.62 -28.59
N ALA A 588 -1.00 5.74 -29.89
CA ALA A 588 -2.17 5.11 -30.47
C ALA A 588 -2.00 3.60 -30.64
N LYS A 589 -0.83 3.15 -31.11
CA LYS A 589 -0.55 1.72 -31.39
C LYS A 589 0.94 1.37 -31.19
N GLY A 590 1.21 0.09 -30.94
CA GLY A 590 2.55 -0.49 -30.97
C GLY A 590 3.26 -0.58 -29.60
N PRO A 591 4.50 -1.09 -29.57
CA PRO A 591 5.29 -1.16 -28.35
C PRO A 591 5.64 0.24 -27.86
N LEU A 592 5.83 0.38 -26.55
CA LEU A 592 6.26 1.61 -25.88
C LEU A 592 7.42 2.30 -26.62
N ARG A 593 7.22 3.56 -27.01
CA ARG A 593 8.23 4.41 -27.64
C ARG A 593 8.31 5.76 -26.93
N ASN A 594 9.48 6.07 -26.35
CA ASN A 594 9.70 7.28 -25.54
C ASN A 594 10.10 8.50 -26.39
N PRO A 595 9.23 9.52 -26.54
CA PRO A 595 9.53 10.74 -27.30
C PRO A 595 10.50 11.70 -26.59
N TYR A 596 10.58 11.67 -25.26
CA TYR A 596 11.45 12.55 -24.48
C TYR A 596 12.94 12.21 -24.60
N TYR A 597 13.26 10.95 -24.89
CA TYR A 597 14.65 10.48 -24.95
C TYR A 597 15.02 9.78 -26.26
N GLY A 598 14.05 9.53 -27.15
CA GLY A 598 14.32 9.04 -28.49
C GLY A 598 15.00 7.68 -28.51
N ALA A 599 15.93 7.50 -29.44
CA ALA A 599 16.67 6.24 -29.61
C ALA A 599 17.50 5.87 -28.37
N LYS A 600 17.85 6.84 -27.50
CA LYS A 600 18.65 6.58 -26.29
C LYS A 600 17.90 5.72 -25.26
N MET A 601 16.58 5.88 -25.14
CA MET A 601 15.75 5.17 -24.17
C MET A 601 14.39 4.83 -24.76
N LEU A 602 14.40 4.27 -25.97
CA LEU A 602 13.20 4.07 -26.79
C LEU A 602 12.10 3.28 -26.06
N TYR A 603 12.45 2.24 -25.30
CA TYR A 603 11.50 1.36 -24.63
C TYR A 603 11.33 1.65 -23.12
N CYS A 604 11.67 2.86 -22.67
CA CYS A 604 11.61 3.24 -21.25
C CYS A 604 10.38 4.09 -20.95
N GLY A 605 9.62 3.73 -19.92
CA GLY A 605 8.38 4.39 -19.51
C GLY A 605 7.41 3.42 -18.85
N GLU A 606 6.46 3.94 -18.09
CA GLU A 606 5.43 3.16 -17.40
C GLU A 606 4.06 3.47 -18.00
N GLU A 607 3.23 2.44 -18.23
CA GLU A 607 1.86 2.62 -18.71
C GLU A 607 0.96 3.09 -17.56
N VAL A 608 0.29 4.23 -17.75
CA VAL A 608 -0.66 4.78 -16.80
C VAL A 608 -2.03 4.14 -17.07
N ALA A 609 -2.53 3.37 -16.11
CA ALA A 609 -3.83 2.74 -16.19
C ALA A 609 -4.96 3.78 -16.40
N ALA A 610 -5.90 3.48 -17.30
CA ALA A 610 -7.06 4.34 -17.52
C ALA A 610 -7.94 4.40 -16.26
N PRO A 611 -8.51 5.57 -15.91
CA PRO A 611 -9.49 5.66 -14.83
C PRO A 611 -10.75 4.88 -15.21
N ALA A 612 -11.29 4.09 -14.27
CA ALA A 612 -12.55 3.35 -14.48
C ALA A 612 -13.69 4.33 -14.81
N ALA A 613 -14.46 4.02 -15.86
CA ALA A 613 -15.61 4.82 -16.30
C ALA A 613 -16.57 5.08 -15.12
N ARG A 614 -16.87 6.35 -14.84
CA ARG A 614 -17.73 6.75 -13.72
C ARG A 614 -19.19 6.39 -14.01
N THR A 615 -19.71 5.34 -13.39
CA THR A 615 -21.16 5.16 -13.27
C THR A 615 -21.69 6.22 -12.31
N ARG A 616 -22.33 7.27 -12.84
CA ARG A 616 -22.83 8.40 -12.06
C ARG A 616 -24.06 7.97 -11.24
N ILE A 617 -23.86 7.69 -9.95
CA ILE A 617 -24.95 7.58 -8.98
C ILE A 617 -25.60 8.97 -8.85
N GLN A 618 -26.87 9.08 -9.24
CA GLN A 618 -27.68 10.29 -9.04
C GLN A 618 -27.99 10.47 -7.55
N VAL A 619 -27.55 11.58 -6.97
CA VAL A 619 -28.03 12.09 -5.68
C VAL A 619 -29.19 13.06 -5.97
N PRO A 620 -30.37 12.92 -5.34
CA PRO A 620 -31.50 13.80 -5.62
C PRO A 620 -31.29 15.21 -5.02
N ALA A 621 -31.71 16.21 -5.80
CA ALA A 621 -31.62 17.63 -5.50
C ALA A 621 -32.50 18.04 -4.30
N LYS A 622 -31.94 18.84 -3.38
CA LYS A 622 -32.71 19.63 -2.40
C LYS A 622 -32.49 21.13 -2.62
N GLN A 623 -33.52 21.71 -3.24
CA GLN A 623 -34.14 23.03 -3.07
C GLN A 623 -33.36 24.17 -2.38
N SER A 624 -33.26 25.28 -3.13
CA SER A 624 -32.93 26.64 -2.70
C SER A 624 -34.08 27.30 -1.93
N VAL A 625 -33.76 28.07 -0.88
CA VAL A 625 -34.52 29.26 -0.46
C VAL A 625 -33.53 30.34 0.03
N ALA A 626 -33.80 31.58 -0.38
CA ALA A 626 -33.12 32.88 -0.20
C ALA A 626 -32.75 33.23 1.28
N SER A 627 -31.90 34.22 1.63
CA SER A 627 -31.79 35.60 1.16
C SER A 627 -30.54 36.31 1.76
N LEU A 628 -30.05 37.35 1.06
CA LEU A 628 -29.08 38.41 1.43
C LEU A 628 -29.57 39.30 2.61
N PRO A 629 -28.73 40.15 3.28
CA PRO A 629 -27.99 41.26 2.64
C PRO A 629 -26.57 41.61 3.15
N LYS A 630 -25.81 42.26 2.26
CA LYS A 630 -24.58 43.05 2.46
C LYS A 630 -24.92 44.51 2.76
N GLN A 631 -24.16 45.16 3.64
CA GLN A 631 -23.82 46.60 3.70
C GLN A 631 -22.54 46.73 4.59
N THR A 632 -21.54 47.59 4.45
CA THR A 632 -21.15 48.69 3.52
C THR A 632 -19.74 49.19 3.93
N SER A 633 -18.97 49.66 2.92
CA SER A 633 -17.98 50.78 2.91
C SER A 633 -16.75 50.76 3.86
N ALA A 634 -15.61 51.42 3.61
CA ALA A 634 -15.17 52.46 2.67
C ALA A 634 -13.62 52.40 2.53
N HIS A 635 -13.03 52.65 1.35
CA HIS A 635 -12.18 53.82 0.98
C HIS A 635 -10.99 54.14 1.92
N GLY A 636 -9.76 54.41 1.48
CA GLY A 636 -9.25 54.76 0.15
C GLY A 636 -7.72 54.90 0.15
N ALA A 637 -7.17 55.07 -1.04
CA ALA A 637 -5.74 55.18 -1.36
C ALA A 637 -5.10 56.51 -0.93
N THR A 638 -3.77 56.56 -0.76
CA THR A 638 -2.82 57.28 -1.67
C THR A 638 -1.39 57.42 -1.11
N ASN A 639 -0.43 57.27 -2.04
CA ASN A 639 0.86 57.97 -2.22
C ASN A 639 2.15 57.60 -1.43
N ALA A 640 3.21 57.45 -2.24
CA ALA A 640 4.67 57.34 -2.00
C ALA A 640 5.29 58.73 -1.63
N PRO A 641 6.63 58.98 -1.48
CA PRO A 641 7.82 58.23 -1.96
C PRO A 641 9.08 58.22 -1.02
N ALA A 642 10.23 57.85 -1.59
CA ALA A 642 11.56 57.51 -1.04
C ALA A 642 12.48 58.68 -0.60
N GLU A 643 13.56 58.36 0.16
CA GLU A 643 14.92 59.01 0.20
C GLU A 643 15.85 58.20 1.17
N THR A 644 16.96 57.58 0.72
CA THR A 644 18.40 57.99 0.71
C THR A 644 19.15 58.11 2.06
N GLY A 645 20.37 57.53 2.13
CA GLY A 645 21.40 57.88 3.15
C GLY A 645 22.32 56.76 3.68
N ALA A 646 23.56 56.67 3.15
CA ALA A 646 24.72 55.94 3.69
C ALA A 646 25.54 56.85 4.68
N PRO A 647 26.80 56.58 5.18
CA PRO A 647 27.74 55.46 4.96
C PRO A 647 28.65 54.98 6.17
N ALA A 648 29.33 53.84 5.93
CA ALA A 648 30.69 53.33 6.26
C ALA A 648 31.60 53.81 7.43
N ALA A 649 32.31 52.84 8.05
CA ALA A 649 33.72 52.96 8.49
C ALA A 649 34.48 51.60 8.58
N LYS A 650 35.69 51.53 7.98
CA LYS A 650 36.80 50.55 8.11
C LYS A 650 37.50 50.77 9.48
N GLY A 651 38.32 49.92 10.12
CA GLY A 651 39.02 48.65 9.88
C GLY A 651 40.29 48.67 10.79
N LEU A 652 40.80 47.52 11.29
CA LEU A 652 42.22 47.35 11.67
C LEU A 652 42.57 45.87 12.00
N SER A 653 43.70 45.39 11.47
CA SER A 653 44.30 44.07 11.69
C SER A 653 45.56 44.18 12.57
N VAL A 654 45.78 43.23 13.50
CA VAL A 654 47.10 42.91 14.09
C VAL A 654 47.18 41.42 14.50
N LYS A 655 48.31 40.77 14.20
CA LYS A 655 48.92 39.51 14.75
C LYS A 655 50.46 39.64 14.56
N PRO A 656 51.41 38.81 15.12
CA PRO A 656 51.30 37.50 15.82
C PRO A 656 52.29 37.24 17.02
N ASN A 657 52.29 35.98 17.53
CA ASN A 657 53.38 35.16 18.19
C ASN A 657 53.72 35.36 19.70
N ILE A 658 54.09 34.37 20.55
CA ILE A 658 54.55 32.95 20.44
C ILE A 658 54.52 32.23 21.84
N SER A 659 54.35 30.88 21.85
CA SER A 659 54.79 29.82 22.82
C SER A 659 54.46 29.87 24.33
N SER A 660 54.36 28.79 25.12
CA SER A 660 54.30 27.31 24.98
C SER A 660 54.27 26.71 26.40
N ARG A 661 53.44 25.70 26.71
CA ARG A 661 53.81 24.42 27.37
C ARG A 661 52.58 23.59 27.79
N SER A 662 52.78 22.29 27.67
CA SER A 662 51.86 21.15 27.74
C SER A 662 51.82 20.46 29.12
N GLU A 663 50.67 19.90 29.50
CA GLU A 663 50.51 18.55 30.12
C GLU A 663 49.01 18.11 30.11
N PRO A 664 48.69 16.80 30.22
CA PRO A 664 47.54 16.19 29.54
C PRO A 664 46.24 16.14 30.36
N ALA A 665 45.09 16.21 29.68
CA ALA A 665 43.75 16.11 30.26
C ALA A 665 42.87 15.09 29.48
N PRO A 666 41.85 14.49 30.11
CA PRO A 666 41.31 13.19 29.73
C PRO A 666 40.34 13.24 28.55
N ALA A 667 40.22 12.09 27.87
CA ALA A 667 39.40 11.87 26.69
C ALA A 667 37.90 12.14 26.95
N GLY A 668 37.26 12.91 26.06
CA GLY A 668 35.80 12.99 26.02
C GLY A 668 35.15 14.28 25.51
N GLN A 669 35.90 15.29 25.09
CA GLN A 669 35.35 16.47 24.41
C GLN A 669 36.23 16.77 23.20
N GLY A 670 35.68 16.67 21.99
CA GLY A 670 36.41 16.92 20.76
C GLY A 670 36.91 18.37 20.73
N GLN A 671 38.23 18.57 20.73
CA GLN A 671 38.81 19.86 20.38
C GLN A 671 38.34 20.28 18.99
N PRO A 672 38.13 21.58 18.74
CA PRO A 672 37.83 22.06 17.40
C PRO A 672 38.96 21.62 16.45
N PRO A 673 38.62 21.11 15.27
CA PRO A 673 39.58 20.55 14.32
C PRO A 673 40.65 21.59 13.95
N THR A 674 41.89 21.12 13.85
CA THR A 674 43.02 22.00 13.47
C THR A 674 42.88 22.44 12.02
N SER A 675 43.49 23.58 11.67
CA SER A 675 43.55 24.04 10.26
C SER A 675 44.19 23.00 9.33
N SER A 676 45.09 22.18 9.86
CA SER A 676 45.72 21.05 9.17
C SER A 676 44.72 19.93 8.84
N GLN A 677 43.86 19.56 9.80
CA GLN A 677 42.79 18.57 9.60
C GLN A 677 41.76 19.02 8.57
N LEU A 678 41.43 20.31 8.57
CA LEU A 678 40.56 20.94 7.58
C LEU A 678 41.12 20.81 6.16
N HIS A 679 42.38 21.21 5.98
CA HIS A 679 43.03 21.17 4.67
C HIS A 679 43.13 19.74 4.13
N ALA A 680 43.48 18.77 4.99
CA ALA A 680 43.55 17.36 4.60
C ALA A 680 42.17 16.79 4.17
N MET A 681 41.09 17.24 4.81
CA MET A 681 39.73 16.84 4.45
C MET A 681 39.25 17.48 3.15
N GLU A 682 39.57 18.76 2.91
CA GLU A 682 39.28 19.44 1.65
C GLU A 682 40.00 18.78 0.48
N GLU A 683 41.27 18.40 0.65
CA GLU A 683 42.04 17.68 -0.36
C GLU A 683 41.44 16.31 -0.67
N PHE A 684 40.96 15.60 0.36
CA PHE A 684 40.25 14.32 0.20
C PHE A 684 38.95 14.46 -0.59
N ILE A 685 38.08 15.39 -0.20
CA ILE A 685 36.80 15.62 -0.89
C ILE A 685 37.05 16.04 -2.34
N GLY A 686 38.04 16.91 -2.59
CA GLY A 686 38.42 17.31 -3.94
C GLY A 686 38.91 16.15 -4.80
N THR A 687 39.67 15.22 -4.21
CA THR A 687 40.15 14.01 -4.91
C THR A 687 39.03 13.01 -5.17
N ALA A 688 38.07 12.86 -4.24
CA ALA A 688 36.89 12.02 -4.41
C ALA A 688 35.94 12.54 -5.51
N ASP A 689 35.74 13.85 -5.58
CA ASP A 689 34.99 14.49 -6.67
C ASP A 689 35.73 14.36 -8.01
N ALA A 690 37.07 14.49 -8.02
CA ALA A 690 37.87 14.28 -9.23
C ALA A 690 37.76 12.85 -9.80
N LEU A 691 37.72 11.83 -8.93
CA LEU A 691 37.43 10.44 -9.32
C LEU A 691 36.05 10.31 -9.97
N GLY A 692 35.03 10.93 -9.35
CA GLY A 692 33.68 10.95 -9.90
C GLY A 692 33.61 11.64 -11.26
N ARG A 693 34.31 12.78 -11.43
CA ARG A 693 34.38 13.51 -12.71
C ARG A 693 35.04 12.69 -13.82
N GLY A 694 36.10 11.95 -13.53
CA GLY A 694 36.74 11.06 -14.51
C GLY A 694 35.75 10.05 -15.09
N LEU A 695 34.96 9.40 -14.23
CA LEU A 695 33.94 8.45 -14.69
C LEU A 695 32.70 9.12 -15.30
N ALA A 696 32.33 10.30 -14.84
CA ALA A 696 31.23 11.07 -15.41
C ALA A 696 31.51 11.47 -16.87
N SER A 697 32.78 11.73 -17.19
CA SER A 697 33.24 12.05 -18.56
C SER A 697 33.69 10.82 -19.37
N ASP A 698 33.50 9.60 -18.85
CA ASP A 698 33.98 8.35 -19.46
C ASP A 698 35.50 8.32 -19.75
N ASP A 699 36.28 9.08 -18.98
CA ASP A 699 37.74 9.16 -19.09
C ASP A 699 38.41 8.22 -18.07
N LEU A 700 38.76 7.02 -18.55
CA LEU A 700 39.47 6.01 -17.76
C LEU A 700 40.89 6.46 -17.35
N GLY A 701 41.56 7.27 -18.18
CA GLY A 701 42.91 7.76 -17.91
C GLY A 701 42.92 8.71 -16.73
N GLU A 702 41.98 9.66 -16.71
CA GLU A 702 41.81 10.60 -15.61
C GLU A 702 41.34 9.88 -14.34
N TYR A 703 40.43 8.91 -14.42
CA TYR A 703 40.05 8.08 -13.26
C TYR A 703 41.25 7.35 -12.63
N ASN A 704 42.09 6.71 -13.45
CA ASN A 704 43.26 5.97 -12.97
C ASN A 704 44.30 6.90 -12.32
N LYS A 705 44.50 8.09 -12.89
CA LYS A 705 45.36 9.14 -12.34
C LYS A 705 44.88 9.62 -10.96
N GLN A 706 43.57 9.86 -10.80
CA GLN A 706 43.02 10.28 -9.50
C GLN A 706 43.01 9.14 -8.47
N THR A 707 42.88 7.88 -8.92
CA THR A 707 42.98 6.70 -8.04
C THR A 707 44.37 6.58 -7.43
N ALA A 708 45.42 6.86 -8.22
CA ALA A 708 46.80 6.92 -7.73
C ALA A 708 47.03 8.09 -6.75
N ARG A 709 46.37 9.23 -6.98
CA ARG A 709 46.43 10.40 -6.09
C ARG A 709 45.71 10.20 -4.77
N MET A 710 44.69 9.34 -4.71
CA MET A 710 43.93 9.06 -3.48
C MET A 710 44.76 8.39 -2.38
N ALA A 711 45.75 7.54 -2.73
CA ALA A 711 46.58 6.84 -1.75
C ALA A 711 47.40 7.76 -0.81
N PRO A 712 48.19 8.74 -1.31
CA PRO A 712 48.90 9.68 -0.42
C PRO A 712 47.97 10.57 0.39
N VAL A 713 46.79 10.93 -0.15
CA VAL A 713 45.78 11.74 0.56
C VAL A 713 45.19 10.97 1.75
N LEU A 714 44.88 9.68 1.58
CA LEU A 714 44.42 8.83 2.69
C LEU A 714 45.50 8.62 3.76
N ALA A 715 46.78 8.54 3.36
CA ALA A 715 47.89 8.45 4.30
C ALA A 715 48.06 9.75 5.12
N ALA A 716 47.88 10.91 4.49
CA ALA A 716 47.86 12.20 5.17
C ALA A 716 46.70 12.30 6.16
N LEU A 717 45.47 11.92 5.75
CA LEU A 717 44.31 11.87 6.63
C LEU A 717 44.53 10.95 7.83
N GLN A 718 45.10 9.76 7.62
CA GLN A 718 45.40 8.84 8.70
C GLN A 718 46.37 9.43 9.72
N LYS A 719 47.30 10.30 9.29
CA LYS A 719 48.25 11.01 10.16
C LYS A 719 47.58 12.14 10.96
N GLU A 720 46.69 12.90 10.33
CA GLU A 720 46.01 14.03 10.99
C GLU A 720 44.95 13.60 12.01
N PHE A 721 44.36 12.40 11.83
CA PHE A 721 43.29 11.88 12.69
C PHE A 721 43.74 10.74 13.64
N GLN A 722 45.04 10.64 13.95
CA GLN A 722 45.63 9.56 14.79
C GLN A 722 45.01 9.41 16.19
N GLY A 723 44.31 10.42 16.71
CA GLY A 723 43.59 10.37 18.00
C GLY A 723 42.16 9.82 17.95
N GLN A 724 41.58 9.60 16.76
CA GLN A 724 40.15 9.26 16.60
C GLN A 724 40.00 7.84 16.02
N GLN A 725 40.01 6.83 16.91
CA GLN A 725 40.01 5.40 16.55
C GLN A 725 38.94 4.99 15.53
N ARG A 726 37.72 5.54 15.65
CA ARG A 726 36.60 5.27 14.74
C ARG A 726 36.85 5.78 13.31
N LEU A 727 37.46 6.97 13.17
CA LEU A 727 37.77 7.56 11.87
C LEU A 727 38.97 6.88 11.21
N ILE A 728 39.98 6.49 11.99
CA ILE A 728 41.12 5.71 11.49
C ILE A 728 40.66 4.37 10.90
N ALA A 729 39.67 3.71 11.52
CA ALA A 729 39.12 2.46 10.99
C ALA A 729 38.50 2.65 9.60
N LEU A 730 37.73 3.73 9.40
CA LEU A 730 37.16 4.07 8.09
C LEU A 730 38.22 4.44 7.05
N ILE A 731 39.22 5.24 7.44
CA ILE A 731 40.32 5.61 6.54
C ILE A 731 41.10 4.36 6.09
N ARG A 732 41.34 3.41 7.00
CA ARG A 732 42.02 2.14 6.68
C ARG A 732 41.19 1.28 5.74
N GLN A 733 39.88 1.19 5.97
CA GLN A 733 38.95 0.49 5.07
C GLN A 733 38.96 1.11 3.67
N LEU A 734 38.89 2.44 3.58
CA LEU A 734 38.92 3.16 2.31
C LEU A 734 40.26 2.97 1.58
N SER A 735 41.37 2.98 2.32
CA SER A 735 42.71 2.68 1.78
C SER A 735 42.79 1.27 1.21
N ALA A 736 42.24 0.27 1.91
CA ALA A 736 42.19 -1.11 1.40
C ALA A 736 41.34 -1.22 0.12
N LEU A 737 40.20 -0.53 0.05
CA LEU A 737 39.35 -0.49 -1.14
C LEU A 737 40.00 0.25 -2.32
N ASN A 738 40.90 1.21 -2.03
CA ASN A 738 41.65 1.94 -3.03
C ASN A 738 42.90 1.19 -3.52
N GLN A 739 43.28 0.05 -2.94
CA GLN A 739 44.42 -0.76 -3.37
C GLN A 739 44.07 -1.69 -4.55
N GLY A 740 45.09 -2.07 -5.33
CA GLY A 740 44.97 -2.99 -6.48
C GLY A 740 45.32 -2.35 -7.83
N SER A 741 45.54 -3.19 -8.84
CA SER A 741 45.91 -2.77 -10.20
C SER A 741 44.90 -1.80 -10.80
N ALA A 742 45.38 -0.83 -11.60
CA ALA A 742 44.51 0.11 -12.29
C ALA A 742 43.52 -0.64 -13.22
N PRO A 743 42.21 -0.33 -13.18
CA PRO A 743 41.23 -0.95 -14.07
C PRO A 743 41.59 -0.68 -15.54
N LYS A 744 41.36 -1.69 -16.38
CA LYS A 744 41.64 -1.64 -17.82
C LYS A 744 40.42 -1.23 -18.64
N THR A 745 39.22 -1.27 -18.04
CA THR A 745 37.96 -0.91 -18.69
C THR A 745 37.12 0.03 -17.81
N LEU A 746 36.20 0.79 -18.42
CA LEU A 746 35.27 1.67 -17.71
C LEU A 746 34.31 0.90 -16.79
N ASP A 747 33.91 -0.32 -17.16
CA ASP A 747 33.05 -1.17 -16.33
C ASP A 747 33.76 -1.61 -15.04
N GLU A 748 35.03 -2.04 -15.15
CA GLU A 748 35.87 -2.33 -13.98
C GLU A 748 36.07 -1.10 -13.09
N ALA A 749 36.27 0.07 -13.71
CA ALA A 749 36.44 1.32 -12.99
C ALA A 749 35.18 1.73 -12.23
N ARG A 750 33.98 1.60 -12.83
CA ARG A 750 32.69 1.87 -12.17
C ARG A 750 32.39 0.88 -11.04
N LYS A 751 32.70 -0.41 -11.22
CA LYS A 751 32.60 -1.42 -10.16
C LYS A 751 33.52 -1.14 -8.97
N ARG A 752 34.75 -0.65 -9.23
CA ARG A 752 35.68 -0.23 -8.17
C ARG A 752 35.19 1.04 -7.49
N PHE A 753 34.75 2.03 -8.26
CA PHE A 753 34.23 3.28 -7.75
C PHE A 753 33.05 3.07 -6.80
N HIS A 754 32.13 2.16 -7.12
CA HIS A 754 30.99 1.82 -6.25
C HIS A 754 31.39 1.49 -4.81
N ARG A 755 32.46 0.72 -4.62
CA ARG A 755 32.96 0.37 -3.28
C ARG A 755 33.62 1.55 -2.57
N VAL A 756 34.35 2.37 -3.34
CA VAL A 756 35.13 3.51 -2.83
C VAL A 756 34.21 4.69 -2.49
N SER A 757 33.20 4.97 -3.31
CA SER A 757 32.32 6.13 -3.23
C SER A 757 31.44 6.10 -1.99
N ALA A 758 30.82 4.96 -1.68
CA ALA A 758 30.01 4.77 -0.47
C ALA A 758 30.85 4.98 0.80
N SER A 759 32.04 4.38 0.86
CA SER A 759 32.96 4.53 2.00
C SER A 759 33.49 5.98 2.12
N SER A 760 33.65 6.68 1.00
CA SER A 760 34.06 8.09 0.99
C SER A 760 32.96 9.02 1.52
N VAL A 761 31.71 8.77 1.15
CA VAL A 761 30.55 9.51 1.67
C VAL A 761 30.39 9.30 3.18
N GLU A 762 30.55 8.08 3.67
CA GLU A 762 30.48 7.77 5.10
C GLU A 762 31.58 8.49 5.89
N LEU A 763 32.83 8.48 5.38
CA LEU A 763 33.94 9.21 6.00
C LEU A 763 33.65 10.72 6.06
N ALA A 764 33.17 11.33 4.97
CA ALA A 764 32.85 12.76 4.91
C ALA A 764 31.70 13.14 5.87
N LYS A 765 30.69 12.27 6.02
CA LYS A 765 29.56 12.46 6.96
C LYS A 765 30.02 12.38 8.41
N GLN A 766 30.83 11.37 8.77
CA GLN A 766 31.32 11.23 10.15
C GLN A 766 32.17 12.43 10.58
N VAL A 767 33.02 12.93 9.68
CA VAL A 767 33.83 14.12 9.96
C VAL A 767 32.96 15.38 10.10
N ARG A 768 31.98 15.59 9.20
CA ARG A 768 31.04 16.73 9.30
C ARG A 768 30.29 16.73 10.64
N ASN A 769 29.77 15.56 11.05
CA ASN A 769 28.97 15.41 12.26
C ASN A 769 29.78 15.57 13.55
N GLN A 770 31.05 15.18 13.55
CA GLN A 770 31.91 15.28 14.74
C GLN A 770 32.57 16.65 14.91
N SER A 771 32.70 17.42 13.83
CA SER A 771 33.70 18.50 13.77
C SER A 771 33.11 19.90 13.59
N GLY A 772 31.79 20.06 13.39
CA GLY A 772 31.17 21.37 13.10
C GLY A 772 31.75 22.06 11.86
N LEU A 773 32.43 21.30 10.99
CA LEU A 773 33.22 21.83 9.88
C LEU A 773 32.32 22.24 8.72
N SER A 774 32.51 23.48 8.26
CA SER A 774 31.88 24.00 7.03
C SER A 774 32.53 23.44 5.77
N LEU A 775 32.53 22.11 5.61
CA LEU A 775 33.01 21.46 4.39
C LEU A 775 31.98 21.70 3.28
N LYS A 776 32.40 22.28 2.16
CA LYS A 776 31.56 22.52 0.99
C LYS A 776 31.52 21.28 0.11
N TYR A 777 30.48 20.46 0.28
CA TYR A 777 30.19 19.34 -0.59
C TYR A 777 28.70 18.99 -0.56
N LYS A 778 28.25 18.37 -1.65
CA LYS A 778 26.92 17.77 -1.82
C LYS A 778 27.07 16.26 -1.94
N VAL A 779 26.05 15.53 -1.47
CA VAL A 779 25.95 14.08 -1.66
C VAL A 779 24.82 13.82 -2.65
N PHE A 780 25.12 13.01 -3.64
CA PHE A 780 24.15 12.59 -4.63
C PHE A 780 23.92 11.08 -4.58
N HIS A 781 22.71 10.66 -4.97
CA HIS A 781 22.28 9.27 -5.03
C HIS A 781 21.83 8.91 -6.44
N CYS A 782 22.24 7.72 -6.89
CA CYS A 782 21.77 7.12 -8.13
C CYS A 782 20.87 5.92 -7.80
N PRO A 783 19.56 5.97 -8.11
CA PRO A 783 18.62 4.90 -7.77
C PRO A 783 18.83 3.64 -8.61
N MET A 784 19.50 3.75 -9.77
CA MET A 784 19.78 2.62 -10.67
C MET A 784 21.09 1.90 -10.35
N ALA A 785 22.01 2.56 -9.63
CA ALA A 785 23.25 1.94 -9.23
C ALA A 785 22.98 0.90 -8.11
N PRO A 786 23.75 -0.21 -8.04
CA PRO A 786 23.64 -1.17 -6.93
C PRO A 786 23.70 -0.45 -5.58
N GLN A 787 22.98 -0.89 -4.55
CA GLN A 787 22.90 -0.13 -3.30
C GLN A 787 24.21 -0.25 -2.47
N PRO A 788 24.72 0.84 -1.84
CA PRO A 788 24.29 2.23 -1.95
C PRO A 788 25.05 3.00 -3.05
N GLY A 789 24.35 3.45 -4.09
CA GLY A 789 24.89 4.26 -5.20
C GLY A 789 25.10 5.74 -4.85
N LEU A 790 25.96 6.04 -3.88
CA LEU A 790 26.20 7.40 -3.37
C LEU A 790 27.53 7.99 -3.86
N TRP A 791 27.64 9.31 -4.04
CA TRP A 791 28.93 9.96 -4.29
C TRP A 791 29.00 11.40 -3.76
N LEU A 792 30.23 11.91 -3.65
CA LEU A 792 30.54 13.28 -3.23
C LEU A 792 30.80 14.17 -4.46
N GLN A 793 30.32 15.42 -4.41
CA GLN A 793 30.63 16.44 -5.39
C GLN A 793 30.78 17.80 -4.69
N VAL A 794 31.85 18.54 -4.95
CA VAL A 794 32.14 19.81 -4.25
C VAL A 794 31.15 20.89 -4.67
N GLU A 795 31.10 21.19 -5.97
CA GLU A 795 30.22 22.22 -6.57
C GLU A 795 30.07 21.98 -8.09
N GLY A 796 29.03 22.56 -8.69
CA GLY A 796 28.74 22.48 -10.13
C GLY A 796 27.50 21.64 -10.49
N PRO A 797 27.16 21.51 -11.79
CA PRO A 797 26.01 20.74 -12.25
C PRO A 797 26.18 19.26 -11.89
N LEU A 798 25.05 18.58 -11.66
CA LEU A 798 25.00 17.15 -11.36
C LEU A 798 25.76 16.33 -12.42
N ARG A 799 26.67 15.46 -11.96
CA ARG A 799 27.48 14.56 -12.80
C ARG A 799 27.44 13.15 -12.24
N ASN A 800 26.81 12.22 -12.96
CA ASN A 800 26.65 10.83 -12.54
C ASN A 800 27.88 9.98 -12.92
N PRO A 801 28.69 9.53 -11.93
CA PRO A 801 29.88 8.73 -12.18
C PRO A 801 29.59 7.24 -12.46
N TYR A 802 28.38 6.75 -12.19
CA TYR A 802 28.02 5.33 -12.37
C TYR A 802 27.68 4.99 -13.82
N TYR A 803 27.10 5.95 -14.54
CA TYR A 803 26.66 5.75 -15.93
C TYR A 803 27.36 6.69 -16.92
N GLY A 804 28.19 7.62 -16.45
CA GLY A 804 29.02 8.46 -17.30
C GLY A 804 28.22 9.39 -18.20
N ALA A 805 28.69 9.60 -19.43
CA ALA A 805 28.06 10.49 -20.39
C ALA A 805 26.64 10.03 -20.78
N ALA A 806 26.33 8.75 -20.62
CA ALA A 806 25.00 8.20 -20.93
C ALA A 806 23.89 8.75 -20.01
N MET A 807 24.20 9.08 -18.76
CA MET A 807 23.21 9.61 -17.80
C MET A 807 23.82 10.71 -16.92
N LEU A 808 24.58 11.62 -17.53
CA LEU A 808 25.40 12.59 -16.82
C LEU A 808 24.63 13.41 -15.78
N THR A 809 23.40 13.82 -16.08
CA THR A 809 22.55 14.65 -15.20
C THR A 809 21.52 13.85 -14.41
N CYS A 810 21.64 12.52 -14.34
CA CYS A 810 20.70 11.68 -13.61
C CYS A 810 21.20 11.41 -12.18
N GLY A 811 20.35 11.65 -11.19
CA GLY A 811 20.68 11.47 -9.77
C GLY A 811 19.95 12.49 -8.91
N GLU A 812 19.82 12.20 -7.64
CA GLU A 812 19.12 13.06 -6.68
C GLU A 812 20.09 13.56 -5.62
N GLU A 813 20.00 14.86 -5.29
CA GLU A 813 20.75 15.40 -4.14
C GLU A 813 20.13 14.84 -2.86
N VAL A 814 20.92 14.10 -2.10
CA VAL A 814 20.50 13.63 -0.78
C VAL A 814 20.69 14.80 0.18
N THR A 815 19.59 15.47 0.52
CA THR A 815 19.57 16.45 1.60
C THR A 815 20.06 15.77 2.88
N GLN A 816 21.19 16.25 3.40
CA GLN A 816 21.84 15.71 4.59
C GLN A 816 21.18 16.16 5.87
#